data_AF-A0A1A0JJ17-F1
#
_entry.id   AF-A0A1A0JJ17-F1
#
_cell.length_a   1.000
_cell.length_b   1.000
_cell.length_c   1.000
_cell.angle_alpha   90.00
_cell.angle_beta   90.00
_cell.angle_gamma   90.00
#
_symmetry.space_group_name_H-M   'P 1'
#
loop_
_entity.id
_entity.type
_entity.pdbx_description
1 polymer ?
#
loop_
_entity_poly.entity_id
_entity_poly.type
_entity_poly.pdbx_seq_one_letter_code
_entity_poly.pdbx_strand_id
1 'polypeptide(L)'
;MQVVVANRGEVAVRVLRTARERGYGTWALSTADEPDAMPVRLADEAVRLPGSGAAAYLDIDAVVAAAGSAGPGALVHPGYGFLSESADFAAACAAAGLVFAGPAPEVLRTFGDKVAARRAAEQAGVAVLPATAGAAGPEQIEALLLAHPEGVMIKATAGGGGRGMRVVRRREELAQAYAHCRAEARAGFGDDTVYAEALVEHARHIEVQIVADGSRAVAVGDRDCSVQRRRQKLIEIAPAPSLAPDMREHLHAEAVRLAETVGCRGVITVEFLVRGDTAWFLEVNPRLQVEHTVTEEVTGLDLVAVQFDLAQGHTLDDLALSHADRGYAVQVRVNAEILSATGDVLPSIGVLTRFTPPTGSGVRVDTAAYSGMRQGAGFDSLLAKIIARGPTCPAALRRAADALAETTIDGVDTTVALQRAVLDALPGDTTVDTLWFERHSAELARRAEESAPPPTPPAAGAPAPAEQFDDDEQVLRSPLGGTVISVVEPGTVVAAGAEVAVVEAMKMHHVVRAGQSLRVVRVLAEPATVVDPHAALLVWDDADHDGEHADLTAVDLDAEREDLAEVRARHRAGLDDARPEAVAKRHRLGRRTARENIADLVDDDSFVEYGALAVAAQRSRRSIEDLIANTPADGLVAGVATVNAGRFGHDRARAVVMSYDYTVLAGTQGMRNHAKTDRMLELAREQRLPVVFFTEGGGGRPGDTDHSGISGLDVTTFRAMAALSGTVPLIGIVSGRCFAGNAALLGMCDVVIATPDANIGMGGPAMIEGGGLGVYAPEEIGPVRVQRRNGVVHIVAGDEAEAVAIARDYLGYFQGALDTWEEPDPRLARHVVPQDRLRAYDIRAAVAAVADTGSVLELRRDWGAGVVTALIRVEGRAFGLIANDCHHLGGAIDAPAADKLSAFLRLCDAHGLPIVSLCDTPGFMVGPEAETHATVTKFSRLFIDAAAMSVPWGTVILRKGYGLGAQAMAAGSFRAPRFVIAWPTGEIGGMGLEGAVRLGFAKELAAIEDPVQRATAFDNLVRAAYESGKALTAATVLELDDVIDPAQTRRWIGTLR
;
A
#
# COMPACT_ATOMS: atom_id res chain seq x y z
N MET A 1 -46.00 -33.61 -4.13
CA MET A 1 -44.86 -32.96 -4.79
C MET A 1 -43.58 -33.51 -4.18
N GLN A 2 -42.48 -33.60 -4.94
CA GLN A 2 -41.15 -33.93 -4.41
C GLN A 2 -40.29 -32.66 -4.43
N VAL A 3 -39.57 -32.39 -3.35
CA VAL A 3 -38.63 -31.26 -3.23
C VAL A 3 -37.23 -31.82 -3.01
N VAL A 4 -36.33 -31.52 -3.94
CA VAL A 4 -34.90 -31.82 -3.85
C VAL A 4 -34.16 -30.56 -3.43
N VAL A 5 -33.46 -30.63 -2.29
CA VAL A 5 -32.65 -29.54 -1.78
C VAL A 5 -31.22 -29.70 -2.28
N ALA A 6 -30.85 -28.90 -3.28
CA ALA A 6 -29.52 -28.87 -3.87
C ALA A 6 -28.58 -27.91 -3.10
N ASN A 7 -28.52 -28.09 -1.78
CA ASN A 7 -27.71 -27.29 -0.86
C ASN A 7 -27.48 -28.06 0.46
N ARG A 8 -26.74 -27.46 1.40
CA ARG A 8 -26.41 -28.04 2.71
C ARG A 8 -26.56 -27.02 3.85
N GLY A 9 -26.21 -27.43 5.06
CA GLY A 9 -26.23 -26.55 6.22
C GLY A 9 -27.62 -26.02 6.59
N GLU A 10 -27.69 -24.82 7.14
CA GLU A 10 -28.93 -24.27 7.73
C GLU A 10 -30.02 -24.06 6.67
N VAL A 11 -29.67 -23.54 5.49
CA VAL A 11 -30.66 -23.28 4.43
C VAL A 11 -31.33 -24.57 3.95
N ALA A 12 -30.60 -25.67 3.93
CA ALA A 12 -31.20 -26.95 3.57
C ALA A 12 -32.22 -27.39 4.64
N VAL A 13 -31.91 -27.22 5.92
CA VAL A 13 -32.87 -27.45 7.01
C VAL A 13 -34.09 -26.54 6.88
N ARG A 14 -33.88 -25.25 6.61
CA ARG A 14 -34.94 -24.25 6.41
C ARG A 14 -35.91 -24.67 5.29
N VAL A 15 -35.38 -25.12 4.16
CA VAL A 15 -36.19 -25.53 3.01
C VAL A 15 -36.93 -26.84 3.27
N LEU A 16 -36.25 -27.83 3.86
CA LEU A 16 -36.86 -29.11 4.22
C LEU A 16 -38.04 -28.92 5.19
N ARG A 17 -37.90 -28.04 6.19
CA ARG A 17 -38.98 -27.77 7.16
C ARG A 17 -40.25 -27.24 6.49
N THR A 18 -40.15 -26.24 5.62
CA THR A 18 -41.31 -25.74 4.87
C THR A 18 -41.89 -26.78 3.92
N ALA A 19 -41.05 -27.58 3.26
CA ALA A 19 -41.54 -28.65 2.39
C ALA A 19 -42.36 -29.68 3.18
N ARG A 20 -41.91 -30.06 4.39
CA ARG A 20 -42.64 -30.95 5.29
C ARG A 20 -43.93 -30.33 5.82
N GLU A 21 -43.94 -29.05 6.17
CA GLU A 21 -45.15 -28.33 6.58
C GLU A 21 -46.19 -28.27 5.45
N ARG A 22 -45.75 -28.19 4.19
CA ARG A 22 -46.61 -28.29 3.00
C ARG A 22 -46.99 -29.73 2.62
N GLY A 23 -46.49 -30.73 3.35
CA GLY A 23 -46.76 -32.15 3.10
C GLY A 23 -46.09 -32.69 1.82
N TYR A 24 -44.98 -32.09 1.39
CA TYR A 24 -44.21 -32.56 0.24
C TYR A 24 -43.18 -33.61 0.65
N GLY A 25 -42.87 -34.55 -0.27
CA GLY A 25 -41.78 -35.49 -0.09
C GLY A 25 -40.43 -34.79 -0.24
N THR A 26 -39.46 -35.14 0.58
CA THR A 26 -38.23 -34.37 0.74
C THR A 26 -36.97 -35.17 0.45
N TRP A 27 -36.08 -34.58 -0.35
CA TRP A 27 -34.80 -35.16 -0.75
C TRP A 27 -33.66 -34.20 -0.40
N ALA A 28 -32.61 -34.69 0.25
CA ALA A 28 -31.39 -33.92 0.52
C ALA A 28 -30.21 -34.44 -0.32
N LEU A 29 -29.44 -33.53 -0.92
CA LEU A 29 -28.17 -33.86 -1.54
C LEU A 29 -27.03 -33.72 -0.51
N SER A 30 -26.17 -34.74 -0.43
CA SER A 30 -25.09 -34.79 0.57
C SER A 30 -23.75 -35.22 -0.04
N THR A 31 -22.65 -34.86 0.62
CA THR A 31 -21.31 -35.32 0.25
C THR A 31 -20.85 -36.47 1.13
N ALA A 32 -19.70 -37.06 0.77
CA ALA A 32 -19.01 -38.04 1.59
C ALA A 32 -18.64 -37.56 2.99
N ASP A 33 -18.43 -36.26 3.13
CA ASP A 33 -17.83 -35.65 4.32
C ASP A 33 -18.87 -35.36 5.40
N GLU A 34 -20.15 -35.49 5.07
CA GLU A 34 -21.27 -35.04 5.89
C GLU A 34 -22.36 -36.12 6.06
N PRO A 35 -22.01 -37.39 6.37
CA PRO A 35 -22.97 -38.50 6.39
C PRO A 35 -24.09 -38.30 7.42
N ASP A 36 -23.81 -37.51 8.46
CA ASP A 36 -24.67 -37.25 9.60
C ASP A 36 -25.25 -35.82 9.61
N ALA A 37 -25.19 -35.09 8.49
CA ALA A 37 -25.68 -33.71 8.46
C ALA A 37 -27.17 -33.62 8.81
N MET A 38 -27.55 -32.53 9.47
CA MET A 38 -28.96 -32.30 9.85
C MET A 38 -29.93 -32.39 8.65
N PRO A 39 -29.62 -31.87 7.44
CA PRO A 39 -30.48 -32.07 6.27
C PRO A 39 -30.69 -33.54 5.89
N VAL A 40 -29.65 -34.38 5.98
CA VAL A 40 -29.73 -35.83 5.69
C VAL A 40 -30.64 -36.53 6.69
N ARG A 41 -30.58 -36.12 7.96
CA ARG A 41 -31.45 -36.66 9.02
C ARG A 41 -32.92 -36.24 8.90
N LEU A 42 -33.19 -35.08 8.28
CA LEU A 42 -34.53 -34.49 8.19
C LEU A 42 -35.28 -34.85 6.91
N ALA A 43 -34.56 -35.11 5.82
CA ALA A 43 -35.16 -35.50 4.54
C ALA A 43 -35.72 -36.92 4.59
N ASP A 44 -36.75 -37.19 3.80
CA ASP A 44 -37.31 -38.54 3.66
C ASP A 44 -36.34 -39.46 2.89
N GLU A 45 -35.59 -38.89 1.94
CA GLU A 45 -34.56 -39.56 1.17
C GLU A 45 -33.29 -38.68 1.07
N ALA A 46 -32.12 -39.32 0.95
CA ALA A 46 -30.84 -38.61 0.78
C ALA A 46 -30.02 -39.24 -0.35
N VAL A 47 -29.52 -38.40 -1.27
CA VAL A 47 -28.69 -38.84 -2.39
C VAL A 47 -27.29 -38.28 -2.21
N ARG A 48 -26.30 -39.17 -2.31
CA ARG A 48 -24.90 -38.80 -2.19
C ARG A 48 -24.36 -38.33 -3.54
N LEU A 49 -23.78 -37.14 -3.56
CA LEU A 49 -23.09 -36.59 -4.72
C LEU A 49 -21.70 -37.24 -4.87
N PRO A 50 -21.22 -37.43 -6.10
CA PRO A 50 -19.83 -37.78 -6.35
C PRO A 50 -18.91 -36.62 -5.93
N GLY A 51 -17.78 -36.93 -5.28
CA GLY A 51 -16.81 -35.93 -4.83
C GLY A 51 -16.87 -35.62 -3.32
N SER A 52 -16.13 -34.58 -2.93
CA SER A 52 -15.97 -34.10 -1.54
C SER A 52 -16.00 -32.58 -1.48
N GLY A 53 -16.37 -32.04 -0.31
CA GLY A 53 -16.41 -30.62 -0.02
C GLY A 53 -17.38 -29.80 -0.87
N ALA A 54 -17.17 -28.49 -0.89
CA ALA A 54 -18.01 -27.53 -1.61
C ALA A 54 -18.06 -27.76 -3.14
N ALA A 55 -17.00 -28.34 -3.73
CA ALA A 55 -16.91 -28.57 -5.17
C ALA A 55 -17.98 -29.56 -5.68
N ALA A 56 -18.38 -30.55 -4.88
CA ALA A 56 -19.40 -31.52 -5.25
C ALA A 56 -20.78 -30.87 -5.49
N TYR A 57 -21.10 -29.82 -4.73
CA TYR A 57 -22.35 -29.05 -4.90
C TYR A 57 -22.33 -28.08 -6.09
N LEU A 58 -21.16 -27.88 -6.73
CA LEU A 58 -20.99 -27.02 -7.91
C LEU A 58 -21.01 -27.80 -9.23
N ASP A 59 -20.98 -29.13 -9.18
CA ASP A 59 -21.05 -29.99 -10.36
C ASP A 59 -22.51 -30.09 -10.86
N ILE A 60 -22.85 -29.28 -11.86
CA ILE A 60 -24.20 -29.18 -12.44
C ILE A 60 -24.70 -30.56 -12.89
N ASP A 61 -23.87 -31.32 -13.60
CA ASP A 61 -24.28 -32.61 -14.16
C ASP A 61 -24.57 -33.62 -13.06
N ALA A 62 -23.69 -33.68 -12.05
CA ALA A 62 -23.86 -34.55 -10.90
C ALA A 62 -25.10 -34.19 -10.06
N VAL A 63 -25.32 -32.89 -9.82
CA VAL A 63 -26.46 -32.38 -9.06
C VAL A 63 -27.78 -32.65 -9.80
N VAL A 64 -27.85 -32.40 -11.11
CA VAL A 64 -29.04 -32.67 -11.92
C VAL A 64 -29.34 -34.17 -11.97
N ALA A 65 -28.31 -35.01 -12.16
CA ALA A 65 -28.47 -36.47 -12.15
C ALA A 65 -29.00 -36.97 -10.79
N ALA A 66 -28.43 -36.48 -9.69
CA ALA A 66 -28.88 -36.83 -8.34
C ALA A 66 -30.34 -36.38 -8.09
N ALA A 67 -30.67 -35.14 -8.47
CA ALA A 67 -32.03 -34.59 -8.34
C ALA A 67 -33.06 -35.36 -9.19
N GLY A 68 -32.66 -35.87 -10.36
CA GLY A 68 -33.48 -36.70 -11.23
C GLY A 68 -34.00 -37.99 -10.57
N SER A 69 -33.34 -38.47 -9.50
CA SER A 69 -33.76 -39.65 -8.74
C SER A 69 -35.11 -39.47 -8.04
N ALA A 70 -35.52 -38.22 -7.76
CA ALA A 70 -36.82 -37.90 -7.18
C ALA A 70 -37.99 -38.02 -8.19
N GLY A 71 -37.67 -38.17 -9.48
CA GLY A 71 -38.61 -38.33 -10.57
C GLY A 71 -39.00 -37.03 -11.31
N PRO A 72 -39.71 -37.14 -12.45
CA PRO A 72 -40.08 -35.99 -13.27
C PRO A 72 -40.95 -34.98 -12.51
N GLY A 73 -40.70 -33.70 -12.75
CA GLY A 73 -41.43 -32.59 -12.12
C GLY A 73 -41.04 -32.31 -10.68
N ALA A 74 -40.01 -32.95 -10.12
CA ALA A 74 -39.51 -32.61 -8.80
C ALA A 74 -39.02 -31.15 -8.74
N LEU A 75 -39.34 -30.45 -7.66
CA LEU A 75 -38.88 -29.09 -7.38
C LEU A 75 -37.44 -29.14 -6.86
N VAL A 76 -36.52 -28.51 -7.56
CA VAL A 76 -35.11 -28.40 -7.15
C VAL A 76 -34.91 -27.03 -6.54
N HIS A 77 -34.72 -27.01 -5.22
CA HIS A 77 -34.48 -25.78 -4.48
C HIS A 77 -32.98 -25.61 -4.21
N PRO A 78 -32.33 -24.60 -4.81
CA PRO A 78 -30.89 -24.43 -4.70
C PRO A 78 -30.47 -23.66 -3.44
N GLY A 79 -31.41 -23.10 -2.67
CA GLY A 79 -31.10 -22.30 -1.49
C GLY A 79 -30.37 -21.01 -1.86
N TYR A 80 -29.23 -20.77 -1.22
CA TYR A 80 -28.32 -19.66 -1.53
C TYR A 80 -26.87 -20.14 -1.61
N GLY A 81 -26.01 -19.42 -2.33
CA GLY A 81 -24.68 -19.92 -2.69
C GLY A 81 -24.74 -21.11 -3.66
N PHE A 82 -23.61 -21.79 -3.87
CA PHE A 82 -23.50 -22.87 -4.87
C PHE A 82 -24.12 -22.50 -6.22
N LEU A 83 -25.08 -23.29 -6.70
CA LEU A 83 -25.73 -23.14 -8.01
C LEU A 83 -27.01 -22.28 -7.98
N SER A 84 -27.32 -21.60 -6.87
CA SER A 84 -28.55 -20.81 -6.72
C SER A 84 -28.70 -19.62 -7.66
N GLU A 85 -27.60 -19.12 -8.20
CA GLU A 85 -27.59 -18.05 -9.21
C GLU A 85 -27.19 -18.57 -10.60
N SER A 86 -27.03 -19.89 -10.76
CA SER A 86 -26.56 -20.50 -12.00
C SER A 86 -27.70 -20.65 -13.01
N ALA A 87 -27.68 -19.82 -14.06
CA ALA A 87 -28.60 -19.96 -15.19
C ALA A 87 -28.45 -21.30 -15.91
N ASP A 88 -27.23 -21.83 -16.00
CA ASP A 88 -26.95 -23.12 -16.62
C ASP A 88 -27.56 -24.27 -15.82
N PHE A 89 -27.51 -24.19 -14.49
CA PHE A 89 -28.17 -25.17 -13.63
C PHE A 89 -29.69 -25.12 -13.78
N ALA A 90 -30.30 -23.93 -13.77
CA ALA A 90 -31.74 -23.79 -13.98
C ALA A 90 -32.18 -24.32 -15.36
N ALA A 91 -31.37 -24.09 -16.41
CA ALA A 91 -31.62 -24.63 -17.75
C ALA A 91 -31.45 -26.15 -17.81
N ALA A 92 -30.44 -26.70 -17.13
CA ALA A 92 -30.21 -28.14 -17.05
C ALA A 92 -31.32 -28.85 -16.26
N CYS A 93 -31.84 -28.26 -15.19
CA CYS A 93 -33.03 -28.74 -14.50
C CYS A 93 -34.23 -28.82 -15.45
N ALA A 94 -34.50 -27.74 -16.19
CA ALA A 94 -35.61 -27.72 -17.16
C ALA A 94 -35.45 -28.77 -18.25
N ALA A 95 -34.23 -28.96 -18.78
CA ALA A 95 -33.92 -29.98 -19.78
C ALA A 95 -34.09 -31.42 -19.25
N ALA A 96 -33.87 -31.63 -17.96
CA ALA A 96 -34.09 -32.91 -17.27
C ALA A 96 -35.55 -33.12 -16.82
N GLY A 97 -36.46 -32.18 -17.12
CA GLY A 97 -37.86 -32.25 -16.68
C GLY A 97 -38.05 -31.97 -15.18
N LEU A 98 -37.10 -31.29 -14.55
CA LEU A 98 -37.16 -30.81 -13.16
C LEU A 98 -37.60 -29.35 -13.11
N VAL A 99 -38.14 -28.91 -11.98
CA VAL A 99 -38.61 -27.53 -11.79
C VAL A 99 -37.64 -26.79 -10.86
N PHE A 100 -36.89 -25.84 -11.40
CA PHE A 100 -36.00 -25.00 -10.59
C PHE A 100 -36.83 -24.01 -9.74
N ALA A 101 -36.63 -24.02 -8.41
CA ALA A 101 -37.34 -23.13 -7.49
C ALA A 101 -36.67 -21.75 -7.39
N GLY A 102 -36.73 -20.98 -8.47
CA GLY A 102 -36.18 -19.63 -8.56
C GLY A 102 -36.50 -18.99 -9.92
N PRO A 103 -35.87 -17.86 -10.26
CA PRO A 103 -36.09 -17.19 -11.53
C PRO A 103 -35.70 -18.02 -12.75
N ALA A 104 -36.31 -17.69 -13.89
CA ALA A 104 -36.00 -18.33 -15.16
C ALA A 104 -34.53 -18.10 -15.56
N PRO A 105 -33.91 -19.00 -16.35
CA PRO A 105 -32.51 -18.87 -16.79
C PRO A 105 -32.18 -17.51 -17.41
N GLU A 106 -33.10 -16.90 -18.15
CA GLU A 106 -32.93 -15.57 -18.77
C GLU A 106 -32.77 -14.46 -17.72
N VAL A 107 -33.56 -14.53 -16.65
CA VAL A 107 -33.52 -13.59 -15.53
C VAL A 107 -32.24 -13.80 -14.71
N LEU A 108 -31.85 -15.06 -14.49
CA LEU A 108 -30.59 -15.40 -13.84
C LEU A 108 -29.38 -14.89 -14.64
N ARG A 109 -29.37 -15.03 -15.97
CA ARG A 109 -28.30 -14.46 -16.82
C ARG A 109 -28.26 -12.94 -16.74
N THR A 110 -29.42 -12.29 -16.65
CA THR A 110 -29.51 -10.83 -16.55
C THR A 110 -28.94 -10.33 -15.23
N PHE A 111 -29.29 -10.96 -14.11
CA PHE A 111 -28.82 -10.53 -12.79
C PHE A 111 -27.45 -11.08 -12.39
N GLY A 112 -27.00 -12.19 -12.99
CA GLY A 112 -25.68 -12.77 -12.79
C GLY A 112 -24.53 -12.02 -13.49
N ASP A 113 -24.86 -11.10 -14.41
CA ASP A 113 -23.92 -10.16 -15.03
C ASP A 113 -24.19 -8.75 -14.51
N LYS A 114 -23.21 -8.13 -13.84
CA LYS A 114 -23.40 -6.80 -13.23
C LYS A 114 -23.70 -5.70 -14.24
N VAL A 115 -23.15 -5.80 -15.45
CA VAL A 115 -23.39 -4.81 -16.52
C VAL A 115 -24.79 -4.99 -17.08
N ALA A 116 -25.26 -6.23 -17.25
CA ALA A 116 -26.63 -6.51 -17.67
C ALA A 116 -27.66 -6.10 -16.61
N ALA A 117 -27.42 -6.43 -15.34
CA ALA A 117 -28.27 -6.05 -14.21
C ALA A 117 -28.41 -4.53 -14.10
N ARG A 118 -27.30 -3.82 -14.24
CA ARG A 118 -27.28 -2.35 -14.27
C ARG A 118 -28.08 -1.78 -15.43
N ARG A 119 -27.90 -2.31 -16.65
CA ARG A 119 -28.67 -1.86 -17.82
C ARG A 119 -30.17 -2.09 -17.62
N ALA A 120 -30.56 -3.19 -16.98
CA ALA A 120 -31.96 -3.46 -16.63
C ALA A 120 -32.48 -2.42 -15.61
N ALA A 121 -31.68 -2.05 -14.60
CA ALA A 121 -32.01 -0.98 -13.67
C ALA A 121 -32.19 0.38 -14.37
N GLU A 122 -31.27 0.76 -15.26
CA GLU A 122 -31.36 1.98 -16.08
C GLU A 122 -32.63 1.98 -16.95
N GLN A 123 -32.97 0.85 -17.59
CA GLN A 123 -34.18 0.70 -18.40
C GLN A 123 -35.47 0.79 -17.58
N ALA A 124 -35.45 0.29 -16.33
CA ALA A 124 -36.55 0.39 -15.38
C ALA A 124 -36.67 1.80 -14.73
N GLY A 125 -35.77 2.73 -15.10
CA GLY A 125 -35.73 4.08 -14.55
C GLY A 125 -35.32 4.12 -13.07
N VAL A 126 -34.50 3.15 -12.64
CA VAL A 126 -33.93 3.08 -11.29
C VAL A 126 -32.60 3.83 -11.27
N ALA A 127 -32.37 4.66 -10.25
CA ALA A 127 -31.12 5.40 -10.11
C ALA A 127 -29.93 4.44 -9.93
N VAL A 128 -28.87 4.62 -10.74
CA VAL A 128 -27.63 3.82 -10.68
C VAL A 128 -26.43 4.75 -10.46
N LEU A 129 -25.36 4.21 -9.85
CA LEU A 129 -24.11 4.97 -9.68
C LEU A 129 -23.48 5.28 -11.03
N PRO A 130 -22.83 6.43 -11.27
CA PRO A 130 -22.02 6.62 -12.47
C PRO A 130 -20.99 5.49 -12.63
N ALA A 131 -20.85 4.94 -13.84
CA ALA A 131 -19.98 3.80 -14.09
C ALA A 131 -19.41 3.79 -15.51
N THR A 132 -18.34 3.02 -15.71
CA THR A 132 -17.82 2.70 -17.03
C THR A 132 -18.68 1.65 -17.73
N ALA A 133 -18.51 1.50 -19.04
CA ALA A 133 -19.02 0.33 -19.77
C ALA A 133 -18.35 -0.97 -19.27
N GLY A 134 -18.94 -2.12 -19.61
CA GLY A 134 -18.31 -3.42 -19.40
C GLY A 134 -16.99 -3.56 -20.17
N ALA A 135 -16.04 -4.32 -19.63
CA ALA A 135 -14.67 -4.46 -20.15
C ALA A 135 -13.88 -3.14 -20.18
N ALA A 136 -14.01 -2.34 -19.11
CA ALA A 136 -13.34 -1.06 -19.04
C ALA A 136 -11.82 -1.21 -19.01
N GLY A 137 -11.12 -0.44 -19.83
CA GLY A 137 -9.67 -0.27 -19.74
C GLY A 137 -9.28 0.73 -18.64
N PRO A 138 -8.01 0.76 -18.21
CA PRO A 138 -7.53 1.71 -17.22
C PRO A 138 -7.86 3.17 -17.58
N GLU A 139 -7.78 3.56 -18.84
CA GLU A 139 -8.09 4.93 -19.29
C GLU A 139 -9.54 5.34 -19.01
N GLN A 140 -10.49 4.43 -19.22
CA GLN A 140 -11.92 4.70 -18.98
C GLN A 140 -12.22 4.81 -17.48
N ILE A 141 -11.55 3.98 -16.67
CA ILE A 141 -11.68 4.03 -15.21
C ILE A 141 -11.02 5.30 -14.66
N GLU A 142 -9.90 5.73 -15.25
CA GLU A 142 -9.25 6.98 -14.91
C GLU A 142 -10.15 8.18 -15.23
N ALA A 143 -10.82 8.19 -16.39
CA ALA A 143 -11.78 9.21 -16.74
C ALA A 143 -12.95 9.29 -15.74
N LEU A 144 -13.44 8.13 -15.28
CA LEU A 144 -14.46 8.08 -14.23
C LEU A 144 -13.93 8.63 -12.89
N LEU A 145 -12.70 8.29 -12.52
CA LEU A 145 -12.05 8.80 -11.30
C LEU A 145 -11.85 10.32 -11.35
N LEU A 146 -11.51 10.88 -12.52
CA LEU A 146 -11.42 12.33 -12.70
C LEU A 146 -12.77 13.03 -12.55
N ALA A 147 -13.86 12.38 -13.00
CA ALA A 147 -15.22 12.89 -12.83
C ALA A 147 -15.75 12.71 -11.39
N HIS A 148 -15.24 11.73 -10.65
CA HIS A 148 -15.66 11.37 -9.29
C HIS A 148 -14.43 11.28 -8.36
N PRO A 149 -13.92 12.43 -7.87
CA PRO A 149 -12.67 12.50 -7.11
C PRO A 149 -12.73 11.83 -5.72
N GLU A 150 -13.93 11.55 -5.21
CA GLU A 150 -14.13 10.76 -3.98
C GLU A 150 -13.65 9.30 -4.13
N GLY A 151 -13.50 8.82 -5.37
CA GLY A 151 -12.96 7.51 -5.70
C GLY A 151 -13.88 6.71 -6.61
N VAL A 152 -13.35 5.59 -7.08
CA VAL A 152 -14.07 4.59 -7.88
C VAL A 152 -13.86 3.18 -7.31
N MET A 153 -14.83 2.31 -7.50
CA MET A 153 -14.74 0.89 -7.17
C MET A 153 -14.63 0.08 -8.47
N ILE A 154 -13.48 -0.54 -8.70
CA ILE A 154 -13.31 -1.54 -9.76
C ILE A 154 -13.98 -2.82 -9.29
N LYS A 155 -14.77 -3.45 -10.16
CA LYS A 155 -15.51 -4.68 -9.90
C LYS A 155 -15.36 -5.65 -11.07
N ALA A 156 -15.22 -6.94 -10.78
CA ALA A 156 -15.38 -8.01 -11.77
C ALA A 156 -16.82 -7.99 -12.32
N THR A 157 -16.98 -8.18 -13.63
CA THR A 157 -18.29 -8.23 -14.30
C THR A 157 -19.07 -9.49 -13.92
N ALA A 158 -18.36 -10.62 -13.81
CA ALA A 158 -18.87 -11.87 -13.28
C ALA A 158 -18.50 -12.02 -11.79
N GLY A 159 -19.46 -12.47 -10.97
CA GLY A 159 -19.23 -12.87 -9.57
C GLY A 159 -19.91 -12.00 -8.51
N GLY A 160 -20.29 -12.64 -7.40
CA GLY A 160 -20.96 -12.02 -6.24
C GLY A 160 -20.18 -12.13 -4.92
N GLY A 161 -20.69 -11.52 -3.85
CA GLY A 161 -20.21 -11.76 -2.48
C GLY A 161 -18.88 -11.12 -2.10
N GLY A 162 -18.58 -9.90 -2.56
CA GLY A 162 -17.42 -9.15 -2.04
C GLY A 162 -16.08 -9.39 -2.76
N ARG A 163 -15.97 -10.44 -3.58
CA ARG A 163 -14.74 -10.87 -4.28
C ARG A 163 -14.53 -10.11 -5.58
N GLY A 164 -13.27 -9.88 -5.96
CA GLY A 164 -12.92 -9.19 -7.20
C GLY A 164 -13.39 -7.73 -7.22
N MET A 165 -13.23 -7.01 -6.10
CA MET A 165 -13.51 -5.57 -6.03
C MET A 165 -12.34 -4.81 -5.40
N ARG A 166 -12.01 -3.62 -5.93
CA ARG A 166 -10.93 -2.76 -5.43
C ARG A 166 -11.34 -1.29 -5.45
N VAL A 167 -11.14 -0.61 -4.33
CA VAL A 167 -11.31 0.84 -4.25
C VAL A 167 -10.06 1.52 -4.81
N VAL A 168 -10.25 2.55 -5.62
CA VAL A 168 -9.21 3.42 -6.16
C VAL A 168 -9.61 4.85 -5.83
N ARG A 169 -8.82 5.53 -5.00
CA ARG A 169 -9.05 6.95 -4.66
C ARG A 169 -8.10 7.87 -5.40
N ARG A 170 -6.96 7.36 -5.81
CA ARG A 170 -5.93 8.14 -6.49
C ARG A 170 -5.50 7.45 -7.78
N ARG A 171 -5.15 8.25 -8.80
CA ARG A 171 -4.76 7.75 -10.12
C ARG A 171 -3.62 6.73 -10.04
N GLU A 172 -2.71 6.87 -9.07
CA GLU A 172 -1.55 6.00 -8.91
C GLU A 172 -1.92 4.58 -8.46
N GLU A 173 -3.06 4.42 -7.78
CA GLU A 173 -3.56 3.13 -7.30
C GLU A 173 -4.24 2.31 -8.41
N LEU A 174 -4.65 2.98 -9.49
CA LEU A 174 -5.50 2.41 -10.54
C LEU A 174 -4.86 1.20 -11.22
N ALA A 175 -3.59 1.30 -11.63
CA ALA A 175 -2.92 0.22 -12.36
C ALA A 175 -2.84 -1.07 -11.52
N GLN A 176 -2.46 -0.95 -10.25
CA GLN A 176 -2.36 -2.09 -9.33
C GLN A 176 -3.73 -2.66 -8.99
N ALA A 177 -4.70 -1.81 -8.64
CA ALA A 177 -6.06 -2.22 -8.33
C ALA A 177 -6.73 -2.92 -9.51
N TYR A 178 -6.52 -2.41 -10.73
CA TYR A 178 -6.99 -3.00 -11.98
C TYR A 178 -6.40 -4.39 -12.21
N ALA A 179 -5.07 -4.53 -12.15
CA ALA A 179 -4.38 -5.80 -12.34
C ALA A 179 -4.80 -6.85 -11.29
N HIS A 180 -4.89 -6.45 -10.02
CA HIS A 180 -5.35 -7.33 -8.93
C HIS A 180 -6.80 -7.76 -9.13
N CYS A 181 -7.69 -6.83 -9.47
CA CYS A 181 -9.10 -7.14 -9.71
C CYS A 181 -9.27 -8.13 -10.87
N ARG A 182 -8.53 -7.95 -11.97
CA ARG A 182 -8.55 -8.87 -13.12
C ARG A 182 -7.96 -10.24 -12.79
N ALA A 183 -6.84 -10.28 -12.06
CA ALA A 183 -6.23 -11.54 -11.65
C ALA A 183 -7.16 -12.33 -10.74
N GLU A 184 -7.82 -11.66 -9.78
CA GLU A 184 -8.79 -12.29 -8.89
C GLU A 184 -10.05 -12.73 -9.66
N ALA A 185 -10.54 -11.92 -10.59
CA ALA A 185 -11.68 -12.27 -11.45
C ALA A 185 -11.37 -13.51 -12.31
N ARG A 186 -10.18 -13.55 -12.94
CA ARG A 186 -9.72 -14.69 -13.74
C ARG A 186 -9.60 -15.97 -12.91
N ALA A 187 -9.02 -15.86 -11.72
CA ALA A 187 -8.81 -16.99 -10.82
C ALA A 187 -10.13 -17.50 -10.21
N GLY A 188 -11.07 -16.59 -9.92
CA GLY A 188 -12.34 -16.91 -9.26
C GLY A 188 -13.45 -17.34 -10.22
N PHE A 189 -13.54 -16.73 -11.40
CA PHE A 189 -14.69 -16.85 -12.31
C PHE A 189 -14.31 -17.21 -13.75
N GLY A 190 -13.02 -17.36 -14.05
CA GLY A 190 -12.54 -17.66 -15.41
C GLY A 190 -12.65 -16.48 -16.39
N ASP A 191 -13.25 -15.35 -15.98
CA ASP A 191 -13.40 -14.12 -16.75
C ASP A 191 -12.57 -13.00 -16.11
N ASP A 192 -11.72 -12.35 -16.90
CA ASP A 192 -10.87 -11.25 -16.43
C ASP A 192 -11.46 -9.86 -16.72
N THR A 193 -12.72 -9.82 -17.17
CA THR A 193 -13.45 -8.61 -17.50
C THR A 193 -13.84 -7.85 -16.23
N VAL A 194 -13.61 -6.53 -16.24
CA VAL A 194 -13.92 -5.63 -15.13
C VAL A 194 -14.63 -4.38 -15.62
N TYR A 195 -15.29 -3.69 -14.71
CA TYR A 195 -15.84 -2.35 -14.89
C TYR A 195 -15.60 -1.53 -13.60
N ALA A 196 -15.86 -0.23 -13.62
CA ALA A 196 -15.75 0.61 -12.43
C ALA A 196 -17.01 1.46 -12.21
N GLU A 197 -17.35 1.68 -10.94
CA GLU A 197 -18.43 2.55 -10.49
C GLU A 197 -17.88 3.67 -9.61
N ALA A 198 -18.55 4.81 -9.56
CA ALA A 198 -18.25 5.84 -8.58
C ALA A 198 -18.39 5.29 -7.16
N LEU A 199 -17.45 5.65 -6.28
CA LEU A 199 -17.47 5.23 -4.89
C LEU A 199 -18.46 6.09 -4.10
N VAL A 200 -19.34 5.46 -3.33
CA VAL A 200 -20.14 6.15 -2.31
C VAL A 200 -19.71 5.67 -0.93
N GLU A 201 -19.02 6.55 -0.21
CA GLU A 201 -18.68 6.33 1.19
C GLU A 201 -19.82 6.76 2.10
N HIS A 202 -19.82 6.22 3.32
CA HIS A 202 -20.81 6.54 4.36
C HIS A 202 -22.28 6.28 3.93
N ALA A 203 -22.48 5.33 3.01
CA ALA A 203 -23.82 4.87 2.65
C ALA A 203 -24.29 3.75 3.57
N ARG A 204 -25.60 3.68 3.76
CA ARG A 204 -26.33 2.54 4.32
C ARG A 204 -26.59 1.52 3.21
N HIS A 205 -26.49 0.24 3.54
CA HIS A 205 -26.88 -0.85 2.64
C HIS A 205 -28.32 -1.24 2.97
N ILE A 206 -29.26 -0.82 2.11
CA ILE A 206 -30.68 -1.09 2.26
C ILE A 206 -31.15 -2.07 1.18
N GLU A 207 -31.98 -3.03 1.56
CA GLU A 207 -32.48 -4.05 0.66
C GLU A 207 -33.99 -4.07 0.64
N VAL A 208 -34.58 -4.38 -0.51
CA VAL A 208 -36.02 -4.58 -0.66
C VAL A 208 -36.29 -6.03 -1.05
N GLN A 209 -37.12 -6.71 -0.26
CA GLN A 209 -37.58 -8.06 -0.57
C GLN A 209 -38.73 -7.98 -1.58
N ILE A 210 -38.54 -8.63 -2.73
CA ILE A 210 -39.53 -8.68 -3.80
C ILE A 210 -40.06 -10.10 -3.96
N VAL A 211 -41.37 -10.19 -4.17
CA VAL A 211 -42.09 -11.38 -4.64
C VAL A 211 -42.70 -11.04 -6.00
N ALA A 212 -42.39 -11.83 -7.02
CA ALA A 212 -42.84 -11.57 -8.39
C ALA A 212 -43.35 -12.83 -9.08
N ASP A 213 -44.39 -12.71 -9.91
CA ASP A 213 -45.04 -13.84 -10.59
C ASP A 213 -44.73 -13.92 -12.10
N GLY A 214 -43.76 -13.15 -12.58
CA GLY A 214 -43.41 -13.04 -13.99
C GLY A 214 -44.16 -11.93 -14.74
N SER A 215 -45.23 -11.39 -14.16
CA SER A 215 -46.00 -10.28 -14.74
C SER A 215 -46.11 -9.06 -13.81
N ARG A 216 -46.30 -9.31 -12.51
CA ARG A 216 -46.41 -8.30 -11.45
C ARG A 216 -45.41 -8.60 -10.35
N ALA A 217 -45.01 -7.56 -9.62
CA ALA A 217 -44.17 -7.69 -8.43
C ALA A 217 -44.73 -6.91 -7.24
N VAL A 218 -44.40 -7.36 -6.02
CA VAL A 218 -44.72 -6.69 -4.76
C VAL A 218 -43.48 -6.63 -3.88
N ALA A 219 -43.23 -5.45 -3.30
CA ALA A 219 -42.30 -5.29 -2.19
C ALA A 219 -42.96 -5.72 -0.88
N VAL A 220 -42.40 -6.74 -0.23
CA VAL A 220 -42.96 -7.30 1.02
C VAL A 220 -42.27 -6.77 2.27
N GLY A 221 -41.10 -6.12 2.13
CA GLY A 221 -40.39 -5.50 3.25
C GLY A 221 -39.01 -4.98 2.85
N ASP A 222 -38.42 -4.16 3.72
CA ASP A 222 -37.04 -3.67 3.59
C ASP A 222 -36.16 -4.10 4.76
N ARG A 223 -34.84 -4.15 4.52
CA ARG A 223 -33.82 -4.53 5.50
C ARG A 223 -32.67 -3.53 5.48
N ASP A 224 -32.04 -3.34 6.63
CA ASP A 224 -30.75 -2.66 6.77
C ASP A 224 -29.66 -3.69 7.07
N CYS A 225 -28.71 -3.79 6.15
CA CYS A 225 -27.57 -4.71 6.18
C CYS A 225 -26.23 -3.96 6.29
N SER A 226 -26.25 -2.74 6.83
CA SER A 226 -25.06 -1.86 6.90
C SER A 226 -23.99 -2.35 7.87
N VAL A 227 -24.34 -3.19 8.86
CA VAL A 227 -23.37 -3.76 9.80
C VAL A 227 -22.68 -4.96 9.16
N GLN A 228 -21.53 -4.69 8.56
CA GLN A 228 -20.74 -5.67 7.82
C GLN A 228 -19.25 -5.54 8.13
N ARG A 229 -18.50 -6.65 8.02
CA ARG A 229 -17.04 -6.70 8.16
C ARG A 229 -16.42 -7.15 6.86
N ARG A 230 -15.57 -6.32 6.24
CA ARG A 230 -14.95 -6.61 4.93
C ARG A 230 -16.01 -7.07 3.90
N ARG A 231 -17.21 -6.49 3.96
CA ARG A 231 -18.40 -6.81 3.12
C ARG A 231 -19.11 -8.14 3.44
N GLN A 232 -18.81 -8.78 4.58
CA GLN A 232 -19.63 -9.87 5.13
C GLN A 232 -20.65 -9.30 6.10
N LYS A 233 -21.95 -9.51 5.82
CA LYS A 233 -23.06 -9.06 6.67
C LYS A 233 -23.02 -9.78 8.02
N LEU A 234 -23.16 -9.05 9.12
CA LEU A 234 -23.09 -9.58 10.50
C LEU A 234 -24.42 -9.46 11.23
N ILE A 235 -25.05 -8.28 11.12
CA ILE A 235 -26.33 -7.93 11.76
C ILE A 235 -27.25 -7.37 10.70
N GLU A 236 -28.47 -7.88 10.63
CA GLU A 236 -29.51 -7.42 9.72
C GLU A 236 -30.76 -6.98 10.49
N ILE A 237 -31.38 -5.88 10.08
CA ILE A 237 -32.53 -5.29 10.78
C ILE A 237 -33.68 -5.09 9.80
N ALA A 238 -34.88 -5.56 10.13
CA ALA A 238 -36.10 -5.30 9.36
C ALA A 238 -37.22 -4.74 10.26
N PRO A 239 -38.02 -3.77 9.81
CA PRO A 239 -37.75 -2.91 8.67
C PRO A 239 -36.48 -2.06 8.89
N ALA A 240 -35.93 -1.47 7.83
CA ALA A 240 -34.78 -0.57 7.92
C ALA A 240 -35.10 0.60 8.89
N PRO A 241 -34.34 0.76 9.99
CA PRO A 241 -34.64 1.75 11.01
C PRO A 241 -34.42 3.17 10.47
N SER A 242 -35.21 4.13 10.93
CA SER A 242 -35.05 5.56 10.61
C SER A 242 -34.93 5.87 9.11
N LEU A 243 -35.56 5.07 8.24
CA LEU A 243 -35.69 5.36 6.81
C LEU A 243 -36.92 6.27 6.60
N ALA A 244 -36.72 7.41 5.94
CA ALA A 244 -37.82 8.36 5.67
C ALA A 244 -38.94 7.67 4.87
N PRO A 245 -40.23 7.93 5.17
CA PRO A 245 -41.35 7.29 4.46
C PRO A 245 -41.27 7.42 2.94
N ASP A 246 -40.98 8.62 2.44
CA ASP A 246 -40.86 8.90 1.01
C ASP A 246 -39.71 8.11 0.36
N MET A 247 -38.58 7.99 1.07
CA MET A 247 -37.45 7.17 0.61
C MET A 247 -37.82 5.68 0.58
N ARG A 248 -38.53 5.17 1.60
CA ARG A 248 -38.99 3.78 1.62
C ARG A 248 -39.92 3.49 0.44
N GLU A 249 -40.92 4.34 0.21
CA GLU A 249 -41.86 4.21 -0.90
C GLU A 249 -41.13 4.26 -2.25
N HIS A 250 -40.17 5.16 -2.38
CA HIS A 250 -39.33 5.29 -3.57
C HIS A 250 -38.53 4.01 -3.86
N LEU A 251 -37.80 3.47 -2.87
CA LEU A 251 -37.03 2.23 -3.01
C LEU A 251 -37.91 1.03 -3.37
N HIS A 252 -39.07 0.91 -2.70
CA HIS A 252 -40.02 -0.17 -2.97
C HIS A 252 -40.56 -0.09 -4.39
N ALA A 253 -40.95 1.10 -4.84
CA ALA A 253 -41.45 1.32 -6.19
C ALA A 253 -40.39 1.05 -7.27
N GLU A 254 -39.13 1.44 -7.02
CA GLU A 254 -38.00 1.13 -7.91
C GLU A 254 -37.73 -0.37 -8.01
N ALA A 255 -37.69 -1.07 -6.88
CA ALA A 255 -37.46 -2.51 -6.84
C ALA A 255 -38.57 -3.30 -7.54
N VAL A 256 -39.84 -2.90 -7.37
CA VAL A 256 -40.99 -3.49 -8.08
C VAL A 256 -40.87 -3.27 -9.59
N ARG A 257 -40.62 -2.04 -10.04
CA ARG A 257 -40.47 -1.74 -11.48
C ARG A 257 -39.34 -2.55 -12.12
N LEU A 258 -38.21 -2.69 -11.43
CA LEU A 258 -37.09 -3.48 -11.94
C LEU A 258 -37.47 -4.95 -12.13
N ALA A 259 -38.13 -5.55 -11.14
CA ALA A 259 -38.58 -6.95 -11.21
C ALA A 259 -39.58 -7.18 -12.35
N GLU A 260 -40.54 -6.26 -12.53
CA GLU A 260 -41.53 -6.31 -13.60
C GLU A 260 -40.91 -6.12 -14.99
N THR A 261 -39.93 -5.21 -15.12
CA THR A 261 -39.25 -4.91 -16.39
C THR A 261 -38.55 -6.14 -16.97
N VAL A 262 -37.99 -7.00 -16.13
CA VAL A 262 -37.32 -8.24 -16.58
C VAL A 262 -38.23 -9.47 -16.59
N GLY A 263 -39.52 -9.31 -16.28
CA GLY A 263 -40.47 -10.43 -16.20
C GLY A 263 -40.08 -11.46 -15.12
N CYS A 264 -39.57 -11.00 -13.98
CA CYS A 264 -39.07 -11.89 -12.93
C CYS A 264 -40.21 -12.70 -12.31
N ARG A 265 -40.00 -14.02 -12.20
CA ARG A 265 -40.82 -14.91 -11.37
C ARG A 265 -39.96 -15.49 -10.26
N GLY A 266 -40.33 -15.27 -9.01
CA GLY A 266 -39.59 -15.77 -7.86
C GLY A 266 -39.52 -14.78 -6.71
N VAL A 267 -38.73 -15.15 -5.71
CA VAL A 267 -38.37 -14.30 -4.57
C VAL A 267 -36.96 -13.79 -4.81
N ILE A 268 -36.82 -12.47 -4.89
CA ILE A 268 -35.54 -11.81 -5.18
C ILE A 268 -35.33 -10.65 -4.20
N THR A 269 -34.08 -10.26 -4.02
CA THR A 269 -33.74 -9.04 -3.28
C THR A 269 -33.13 -8.01 -4.22
N VAL A 270 -33.61 -6.77 -4.15
CA VAL A 270 -32.95 -5.61 -4.78
C VAL A 270 -32.17 -4.85 -3.70
N GLU A 271 -30.88 -4.69 -3.90
CA GLU A 271 -29.96 -4.02 -2.98
C GLU A 271 -29.69 -2.57 -3.43
N PHE A 272 -29.64 -1.65 -2.46
CA PHE A 272 -29.42 -0.22 -2.67
C PHE A 272 -28.38 0.33 -1.69
N LEU A 273 -27.63 1.33 -2.15
CA LEU A 273 -26.85 2.23 -1.30
C LEU A 273 -27.64 3.50 -1.06
N VAL A 274 -27.84 3.86 0.21
CA VAL A 274 -28.62 5.05 0.62
C VAL A 274 -27.73 6.01 1.40
N ARG A 275 -27.67 7.28 0.97
CA ARG A 275 -26.96 8.35 1.69
C ARG A 275 -27.81 9.62 1.69
N GLY A 276 -28.27 10.02 2.88
CA GLY A 276 -29.23 11.11 3.01
C GLY A 276 -30.51 10.81 2.24
N ASP A 277 -30.92 11.73 1.37
CA ASP A 277 -32.11 11.63 0.53
C ASP A 277 -31.83 11.05 -0.87
N THR A 278 -30.67 10.42 -1.07
CA THR A 278 -30.29 9.80 -2.35
C THR A 278 -30.06 8.31 -2.19
N ALA A 279 -30.56 7.55 -3.16
CA ALA A 279 -30.37 6.11 -3.26
C ALA A 279 -29.82 5.73 -4.64
N TRP A 280 -29.04 4.66 -4.67
CA TRP A 280 -28.54 4.06 -5.91
C TRP A 280 -28.66 2.55 -5.84
N PHE A 281 -29.15 1.95 -6.93
CA PHE A 281 -29.13 0.52 -7.15
C PHE A 281 -27.70 -0.03 -7.04
N LEU A 282 -27.56 -1.13 -6.30
CA LEU A 282 -26.30 -1.85 -6.12
C LEU A 282 -26.30 -3.15 -6.92
N GLU A 283 -27.22 -4.06 -6.62
CA GLU A 283 -27.36 -5.34 -7.33
C GLU A 283 -28.74 -5.99 -7.08
N VAL A 284 -29.06 -7.05 -7.83
CA VAL A 284 -30.19 -7.94 -7.54
C VAL A 284 -29.64 -9.31 -7.20
N ASN A 285 -30.10 -9.87 -6.08
CA ASN A 285 -29.85 -11.26 -5.73
C ASN A 285 -31.08 -12.09 -6.14
N PRO A 286 -31.03 -12.87 -7.24
CA PRO A 286 -32.18 -13.59 -7.78
C PRO A 286 -32.43 -14.92 -7.05
N ARG A 287 -32.35 -14.90 -5.72
CA ARG A 287 -32.44 -16.07 -4.85
C ARG A 287 -32.92 -15.70 -3.45
N LEU A 288 -33.18 -16.71 -2.63
CA LEU A 288 -33.33 -16.52 -1.19
C LEU A 288 -32.02 -15.95 -0.60
N GLN A 289 -32.12 -15.07 0.39
CA GLN A 289 -30.97 -14.57 1.13
C GLN A 289 -30.92 -15.16 2.54
N VAL A 290 -29.75 -15.15 3.17
CA VAL A 290 -29.55 -15.71 4.52
C VAL A 290 -30.49 -15.02 5.52
N GLU A 291 -30.59 -13.70 5.36
CA GLU A 291 -31.36 -12.69 6.10
C GLU A 291 -32.83 -12.57 5.67
N HIS A 292 -33.37 -13.49 4.87
CA HIS A 292 -34.82 -13.49 4.57
C HIS A 292 -35.68 -13.60 5.85
N THR A 293 -35.14 -14.21 6.89
CA THR A 293 -35.78 -14.48 8.18
C THR A 293 -36.29 -13.23 8.90
N VAL A 294 -35.59 -12.08 8.82
CA VAL A 294 -36.05 -10.85 9.45
C VAL A 294 -37.30 -10.31 8.76
N THR A 295 -37.38 -10.48 7.43
CA THR A 295 -38.59 -10.17 6.66
C THR A 295 -39.74 -11.09 7.06
N GLU A 296 -39.48 -12.40 7.19
CA GLU A 296 -40.51 -13.36 7.67
C GLU A 296 -41.02 -13.02 9.06
N GLU A 297 -40.13 -12.64 9.98
CA GLU A 297 -40.53 -12.31 11.36
C GLU A 297 -41.41 -11.07 11.43
N VAL A 298 -41.13 -10.05 10.61
CA VAL A 298 -41.90 -8.80 10.64
C VAL A 298 -43.17 -8.86 9.81
N THR A 299 -43.25 -9.72 8.78
CA THR A 299 -44.42 -9.84 7.89
C THR A 299 -45.34 -11.01 8.23
N GLY A 300 -44.78 -12.10 8.78
CA GLY A 300 -45.46 -13.38 8.96
C GLY A 300 -45.46 -14.28 7.72
N LEU A 301 -44.80 -13.90 6.63
CA LEU A 301 -44.71 -14.70 5.42
C LEU A 301 -43.70 -15.84 5.57
N ASP A 302 -43.98 -16.98 4.93
CA ASP A 302 -42.98 -18.04 4.67
C ASP A 302 -42.49 -17.87 3.22
N LEU A 303 -41.31 -17.29 3.06
CA LEU A 303 -40.77 -16.94 1.74
C LEU A 303 -40.35 -18.17 0.95
N VAL A 304 -39.93 -19.26 1.60
CA VAL A 304 -39.65 -20.53 0.93
C VAL A 304 -40.93 -21.13 0.38
N ALA A 305 -42.03 -21.06 1.13
CA ALA A 305 -43.32 -21.57 0.68
C ALA A 305 -43.82 -20.78 -0.53
N VAL A 306 -43.63 -19.45 -0.51
CA VAL A 306 -43.89 -18.58 -1.67
C VAL A 306 -43.03 -18.97 -2.87
N GLN A 307 -41.74 -19.32 -2.69
CA GLN A 307 -40.91 -19.82 -3.80
C GLN A 307 -41.47 -21.11 -4.40
N PHE A 308 -41.97 -22.05 -3.58
CA PHE A 308 -42.62 -23.27 -4.08
C PHE A 308 -43.89 -22.97 -4.87
N ASP A 309 -44.73 -22.07 -4.37
CA ASP A 309 -45.99 -21.67 -5.03
C ASP A 309 -45.69 -20.99 -6.38
N LEU A 310 -44.73 -20.07 -6.41
CA LEU A 310 -44.31 -19.38 -7.64
C LEU A 310 -43.69 -20.33 -8.67
N ALA A 311 -42.87 -21.29 -8.24
CA ALA A 311 -42.27 -22.30 -9.11
C ALA A 311 -43.32 -23.24 -9.73
N GLN A 312 -44.48 -23.40 -9.09
CA GLN A 312 -45.63 -24.16 -9.60
C GLN A 312 -46.55 -23.33 -10.50
N GLY A 313 -46.24 -22.05 -10.74
CA GLY A 313 -46.98 -21.20 -11.65
C GLY A 313 -48.04 -20.30 -11.00
N HIS A 314 -48.21 -20.34 -9.67
CA HIS A 314 -49.14 -19.45 -8.96
C HIS A 314 -48.84 -17.97 -9.23
N THR A 315 -49.88 -17.15 -9.24
CA THR A 315 -49.85 -15.69 -9.43
C THR A 315 -49.84 -14.95 -8.10
N LEU A 316 -49.53 -13.65 -8.08
CA LEU A 316 -49.58 -12.86 -6.84
C LEU A 316 -50.96 -12.88 -6.17
N ASP A 317 -52.04 -13.00 -6.94
CA ASP A 317 -53.41 -13.04 -6.40
C ASP A 317 -53.74 -14.41 -5.76
N ASP A 318 -53.05 -15.48 -6.17
CA ASP A 318 -53.12 -16.80 -5.54
C ASP A 318 -52.32 -16.85 -4.23
N LEU A 319 -51.33 -15.98 -4.10
CA LEU A 319 -50.48 -15.88 -2.92
C LEU A 319 -51.16 -15.03 -1.85
N ALA A 320 -51.34 -15.60 -0.66
CA ALA A 320 -51.86 -14.88 0.50
C ALA A 320 -50.79 -13.95 1.11
N LEU A 321 -50.33 -12.93 0.37
CA LEU A 321 -49.29 -11.97 0.75
C LEU A 321 -49.79 -10.91 1.76
N SER A 322 -50.60 -11.32 2.73
CA SER A 322 -51.11 -10.47 3.80
C SER A 322 -49.98 -10.14 4.79
N HIS A 323 -49.64 -8.86 4.92
CA HIS A 323 -48.61 -8.41 5.86
C HIS A 323 -49.24 -8.03 7.21
N ALA A 324 -48.85 -8.71 8.28
CA ALA A 324 -49.08 -8.18 9.63
C ALA A 324 -47.92 -7.25 9.98
N ASP A 325 -48.18 -6.05 10.49
CA ASP A 325 -47.11 -5.21 11.08
C ASP A 325 -46.75 -5.78 12.45
N ARG A 326 -45.64 -6.52 12.52
CA ARG A 326 -45.20 -7.24 13.74
C ARG A 326 -44.02 -6.54 14.43
N GLY A 327 -43.77 -5.26 14.11
CA GLY A 327 -42.69 -4.46 14.68
C GLY A 327 -41.36 -4.64 13.95
N TYR A 328 -40.28 -4.84 14.71
CA TYR A 328 -38.92 -4.96 14.22
C TYR A 328 -38.35 -6.35 14.48
N ALA A 329 -37.44 -6.82 13.62
CA ALA A 329 -36.63 -8.00 13.82
C ALA A 329 -35.15 -7.69 13.58
N VAL A 330 -34.30 -8.28 14.41
CA VAL A 330 -32.84 -8.23 14.29
C VAL A 330 -32.35 -9.67 14.11
N GLN A 331 -31.57 -9.93 13.07
CA GLN A 331 -30.82 -11.17 12.91
C GLN A 331 -29.35 -10.94 13.25
N VAL A 332 -28.77 -11.94 13.90
CA VAL A 332 -27.34 -12.05 14.19
C VAL A 332 -26.80 -13.33 13.56
N ARG A 333 -25.68 -13.23 12.83
CA ARG A 333 -24.94 -14.39 12.31
C ARG A 333 -23.92 -14.89 13.33
N VAL A 334 -24.07 -16.14 13.77
CA VAL A 334 -23.12 -16.83 14.64
C VAL A 334 -22.26 -17.78 13.82
N ASN A 335 -20.96 -17.51 13.78
CA ASN A 335 -19.99 -18.21 12.96
C ASN A 335 -18.96 -18.93 13.83
N ALA A 336 -18.45 -20.07 13.37
CA ALA A 336 -17.30 -20.77 13.92
C ALA A 336 -16.01 -20.06 13.48
N GLU A 337 -15.72 -18.90 14.06
CA GLU A 337 -14.56 -18.06 13.73
C GLU A 337 -13.97 -17.41 14.98
N ILE A 338 -12.66 -17.19 14.97
CA ILE A 338 -11.91 -16.45 15.98
C ILE A 338 -11.37 -15.18 15.35
N LEU A 339 -11.45 -14.06 16.08
CA LEU A 339 -10.79 -12.82 15.72
C LEU A 339 -9.39 -12.81 16.36
N SER A 340 -8.33 -12.73 15.55
CA SER A 340 -6.96 -12.57 16.05
C SER A 340 -6.75 -11.17 16.64
N ALA A 341 -5.68 -11.01 17.44
CA ALA A 341 -5.25 -9.71 17.94
C ALA A 341 -4.92 -8.68 16.81
N THR A 342 -4.68 -9.15 15.58
CA THR A 342 -4.46 -8.30 14.39
C THR A 342 -5.75 -7.94 13.65
N GLY A 343 -6.91 -8.44 14.10
CA GLY A 343 -8.21 -8.26 13.45
C GLY A 343 -8.46 -9.21 12.27
N ASP A 344 -7.65 -10.26 12.12
CA ASP A 344 -7.86 -11.31 11.12
C ASP A 344 -8.79 -12.40 11.65
N VAL A 345 -9.42 -13.12 10.73
CA VAL A 345 -10.49 -14.07 11.04
C VAL A 345 -10.00 -15.46 10.71
N LEU A 346 -9.99 -16.34 11.70
CA LEU A 346 -9.58 -17.73 11.53
C LEU A 346 -10.79 -18.65 11.73
N PRO A 347 -11.02 -19.63 10.84
CA PRO A 347 -12.10 -20.60 11.03
C PRO A 347 -11.81 -21.48 12.25
N SER A 348 -12.81 -21.67 13.12
CA SER A 348 -12.74 -22.62 14.22
C SER A 348 -13.31 -23.97 13.78
N ILE A 349 -12.66 -25.06 14.22
CA ILE A 349 -13.01 -26.43 13.87
C ILE A 349 -13.13 -27.27 15.15
N GLY A 350 -13.96 -28.31 15.12
CA GLY A 350 -14.14 -29.20 16.27
C GLY A 350 -15.50 -29.88 16.27
N VAL A 351 -15.85 -30.48 17.39
CA VAL A 351 -17.18 -31.07 17.62
C VAL A 351 -17.93 -30.18 18.58
N LEU A 352 -19.16 -29.81 18.25
CA LEU A 352 -20.04 -29.07 19.13
C LEU A 352 -20.45 -30.00 20.28
N THR A 353 -19.69 -30.00 21.38
CA THR A 353 -19.96 -30.84 22.56
C THR A 353 -21.24 -30.42 23.26
N ARG A 354 -21.54 -29.12 23.22
CA ARG A 354 -22.80 -28.55 23.66
C ARG A 354 -23.25 -27.50 22.66
N PHE A 355 -24.51 -27.60 22.28
CA PHE A 355 -25.20 -26.55 21.56
C PHE A 355 -26.55 -26.29 22.24
N THR A 356 -26.69 -25.14 22.88
CA THR A 356 -27.94 -24.70 23.52
C THR A 356 -28.35 -23.39 22.83
N PRO A 357 -29.22 -23.44 21.81
CA PRO A 357 -29.75 -22.25 21.18
C PRO A 357 -30.68 -21.50 22.15
N PRO A 358 -30.79 -20.17 22.04
CA PRO A 358 -31.68 -19.38 22.87
C PRO A 358 -33.14 -19.70 22.55
N THR A 359 -34.01 -19.46 23.53
CA THR A 359 -35.44 -19.74 23.42
C THR A 359 -36.25 -18.52 23.87
N GLY A 360 -37.58 -18.64 23.93
CA GLY A 360 -38.44 -17.58 24.46
C GLY A 360 -39.25 -16.83 23.40
N SER A 361 -40.13 -15.96 23.87
CA SER A 361 -41.09 -15.27 23.00
C SER A 361 -40.41 -14.26 22.09
N GLY A 362 -40.63 -14.41 20.79
CA GLY A 362 -40.05 -13.52 19.77
C GLY A 362 -38.57 -13.81 19.49
N VAL A 363 -38.05 -14.97 19.89
CA VAL A 363 -36.73 -15.47 19.49
C VAL A 363 -36.91 -16.67 18.58
N ARG A 364 -36.26 -16.65 17.41
CA ARG A 364 -36.20 -17.72 16.41
C ARG A 364 -34.75 -18.06 16.15
N VAL A 365 -34.45 -19.35 15.98
CA VAL A 365 -33.11 -19.82 15.65
C VAL A 365 -33.17 -20.75 14.45
N ASP A 366 -32.52 -20.34 13.38
CA ASP A 366 -32.36 -21.13 12.16
C ASP A 366 -30.93 -21.67 12.14
N THR A 367 -30.78 -22.99 12.15
CA THR A 367 -29.48 -23.66 12.33
C THR A 367 -29.52 -25.10 11.84
N ALA A 368 -28.37 -25.59 11.39
CA ALA A 368 -28.10 -27.02 11.19
C ALA A 368 -27.22 -27.61 12.30
N ALA A 369 -26.78 -26.79 13.26
CA ALA A 369 -25.96 -27.20 14.39
C ALA A 369 -26.74 -28.04 15.38
N TYR A 370 -26.08 -29.04 15.94
CA TYR A 370 -26.59 -29.89 17.01
C TYR A 370 -25.43 -30.42 17.85
N SER A 371 -25.68 -30.77 19.11
CA SER A 371 -24.66 -31.38 19.96
C SER A 371 -24.17 -32.70 19.36
N GLY A 372 -22.86 -32.83 19.15
CA GLY A 372 -22.21 -33.94 18.45
C GLY A 372 -21.90 -33.66 16.97
N MET A 373 -22.34 -32.52 16.42
CA MET A 373 -21.99 -32.13 15.05
C MET A 373 -20.50 -31.76 14.97
N ARG A 374 -19.79 -32.28 13.96
CA ARG A 374 -18.44 -31.84 13.62
C ARG A 374 -18.49 -30.63 12.68
N GLN A 375 -17.88 -29.52 13.10
CA GLN A 375 -17.56 -28.37 12.27
C GLN A 375 -16.13 -28.54 11.71
N GLY A 376 -16.01 -28.55 10.38
CA GLY A 376 -14.72 -28.62 9.68
C GLY A 376 -14.43 -27.35 8.86
N ALA A 377 -13.26 -27.28 8.24
CA ALA A 377 -12.83 -26.13 7.42
C ALA A 377 -13.28 -26.20 5.94
N GLY A 378 -13.97 -27.27 5.53
CA GLY A 378 -14.36 -27.52 4.13
C GLY A 378 -15.61 -26.76 3.65
N PHE A 379 -16.35 -26.12 4.56
CA PHE A 379 -17.60 -25.40 4.28
C PHE A 379 -17.67 -24.07 5.04
N ASP A 380 -18.73 -23.30 4.77
CA ASP A 380 -19.01 -22.02 5.43
C ASP A 380 -19.07 -22.14 6.97
N SER A 381 -18.65 -21.07 7.64
CA SER A 381 -18.50 -21.01 9.10
C SER A 381 -19.82 -20.75 9.83
N LEU A 382 -20.91 -20.39 9.15
CA LEU A 382 -22.20 -20.08 9.79
C LEU A 382 -22.77 -21.30 10.53
N LEU A 383 -22.85 -21.20 11.85
CA LEU A 383 -23.44 -22.22 12.73
C LEU A 383 -24.92 -21.98 12.94
N ALA A 384 -25.31 -20.73 13.23
CA ALA A 384 -26.68 -20.38 13.54
C ALA A 384 -27.01 -18.93 13.15
N LYS A 385 -28.28 -18.70 12.83
CA LYS A 385 -28.88 -17.38 12.71
C LYS A 385 -29.82 -17.20 13.90
N ILE A 386 -29.56 -16.19 14.73
CA ILE A 386 -30.41 -15.86 15.87
C ILE A 386 -31.22 -14.64 15.50
N ILE A 387 -32.54 -14.78 15.49
CA ILE A 387 -33.47 -13.75 15.08
C ILE A 387 -34.34 -13.35 16.27
N ALA A 388 -34.33 -12.07 16.63
CA ALA A 388 -35.11 -11.52 17.72
C ALA A 388 -36.07 -10.45 17.21
N ARG A 389 -37.37 -10.66 17.40
CA ARG A 389 -38.44 -9.72 17.07
C ARG A 389 -38.82 -8.90 18.28
N GLY A 390 -39.09 -7.60 18.14
CA GLY A 390 -39.56 -6.72 19.20
C GLY A 390 -40.51 -5.63 18.66
N PRO A 391 -41.30 -4.95 19.52
CA PRO A 391 -42.24 -3.92 19.08
C PRO A 391 -41.55 -2.63 18.59
N THR A 392 -40.27 -2.44 18.91
CA THR A 392 -39.44 -1.30 18.48
C THR A 392 -38.04 -1.81 18.16
N CYS A 393 -37.28 -1.08 17.33
CA CYS A 393 -35.89 -1.42 17.00
C CYS A 393 -35.01 -1.58 18.27
N PRO A 394 -34.98 -0.62 19.23
CA PRO A 394 -34.25 -0.82 20.49
C PRO A 394 -34.66 -2.07 21.27
N ALA A 395 -35.95 -2.44 21.26
CA ALA A 395 -36.42 -3.64 21.95
C ALA A 395 -35.99 -4.93 21.24
N ALA A 396 -35.95 -4.94 19.91
CA ALA A 396 -35.44 -6.05 19.12
C ALA A 396 -33.92 -6.22 19.31
N LEU A 397 -33.16 -5.12 19.32
CA LEU A 397 -31.71 -5.11 19.60
C LEU A 397 -31.39 -5.67 20.99
N ARG A 398 -32.08 -5.18 22.03
CA ARG A 398 -31.90 -5.72 23.40
C ARG A 398 -32.23 -7.20 23.48
N ARG A 399 -33.34 -7.63 22.85
CA ARG A 399 -33.71 -9.04 22.82
C ARG A 399 -32.72 -9.91 22.04
N ALA A 400 -32.12 -9.39 20.97
CA ALA A 400 -31.04 -10.07 20.26
C ALA A 400 -29.81 -10.23 21.15
N ALA A 401 -29.45 -9.21 21.92
CA ALA A 401 -28.34 -9.26 22.87
C ALA A 401 -28.60 -10.27 24.00
N ASP A 402 -29.82 -10.29 24.55
CA ASP A 402 -30.25 -11.27 25.56
C ASP A 402 -30.20 -12.70 24.99
N ALA A 403 -30.74 -12.92 23.79
CA ALA A 403 -30.70 -14.22 23.12
C ALA A 403 -29.25 -14.68 22.86
N LEU A 404 -28.34 -13.79 22.47
CA LEU A 404 -26.92 -14.13 22.37
C LEU A 404 -26.30 -14.49 23.71
N ALA A 405 -26.66 -13.81 24.79
CA ALA A 405 -26.16 -14.12 26.12
C ALA A 405 -26.64 -15.50 26.64
N GLU A 406 -27.84 -15.94 26.21
CA GLU A 406 -28.38 -17.27 26.48
C GLU A 406 -27.79 -18.38 25.60
N THR A 407 -27.14 -18.01 24.49
CA THR A 407 -26.59 -18.97 23.53
C THR A 407 -25.32 -19.62 24.09
N THR A 408 -25.33 -20.95 24.25
CA THR A 408 -24.13 -21.71 24.65
C THR A 408 -23.67 -22.60 23.51
N ILE A 409 -22.42 -22.44 23.10
CA ILE A 409 -21.76 -23.29 22.10
C ILE A 409 -20.41 -23.68 22.67
N ASP A 410 -20.23 -24.96 22.99
CA ASP A 410 -18.98 -25.50 23.53
C ASP A 410 -18.35 -26.48 22.53
N GLY A 411 -17.01 -26.52 22.51
CA GLY A 411 -16.22 -27.42 21.67
C GLY A 411 -15.78 -26.82 20.33
N VAL A 412 -16.26 -25.64 19.97
CA VAL A 412 -15.81 -24.82 18.82
C VAL A 412 -15.88 -23.35 19.23
N ASP A 413 -14.85 -22.57 18.91
CA ASP A 413 -14.84 -21.12 19.16
C ASP A 413 -15.77 -20.39 18.18
N THR A 414 -16.44 -19.34 18.66
CA THR A 414 -17.48 -18.67 17.88
C THR A 414 -17.44 -17.15 17.96
N THR A 415 -18.13 -16.50 17.03
CA THR A 415 -18.29 -15.04 17.00
C THR A 415 -19.30 -14.51 18.03
N VAL A 416 -19.87 -15.33 18.92
CA VAL A 416 -20.93 -14.88 19.87
C VAL A 416 -20.48 -13.68 20.71
N ALA A 417 -19.26 -13.72 21.29
CA ALA A 417 -18.74 -12.60 22.08
C ALA A 417 -18.57 -11.32 21.26
N LEU A 418 -18.08 -11.45 20.02
CA LEU A 418 -17.93 -10.32 19.09
C LEU A 418 -19.30 -9.74 18.71
N GLN A 419 -20.29 -10.58 18.42
CA GLN A 419 -21.63 -10.11 18.04
C GLN A 419 -22.34 -9.41 19.21
N ARG A 420 -22.11 -9.84 20.45
CA ARG A 420 -22.58 -9.12 21.64
C ARG A 420 -21.95 -7.73 21.73
N ALA A 421 -20.63 -7.63 21.55
CA ALA A 421 -19.94 -6.35 21.54
C ALA A 421 -20.45 -5.41 20.44
N VAL A 422 -20.79 -5.95 19.25
CA VAL A 422 -21.40 -5.20 18.15
C VAL A 422 -22.77 -4.67 18.55
N LEU A 423 -23.66 -5.52 19.06
CA LEU A 423 -25.01 -5.11 19.47
C LEU A 423 -24.98 -4.03 20.58
N ASP A 424 -24.07 -4.18 21.55
CA ASP A 424 -23.91 -3.21 22.65
C ASP A 424 -23.36 -1.86 22.18
N ALA A 425 -22.60 -1.86 21.08
CA ALA A 425 -22.06 -0.64 20.49
C ALA A 425 -23.05 0.03 19.52
N LEU A 426 -24.11 -0.66 19.07
CA LEU A 426 -25.10 -0.08 18.19
C LEU A 426 -25.95 0.97 18.94
N PRO A 427 -26.02 2.21 18.44
CA PRO A 427 -26.84 3.24 19.05
C PRO A 427 -28.34 2.92 18.85
N GLY A 428 -29.12 2.89 19.94
CA GLY A 428 -30.51 2.39 19.93
C GLY A 428 -31.46 3.03 18.91
N ASP A 429 -31.24 4.30 18.55
CA ASP A 429 -32.07 5.05 17.59
C ASP A 429 -31.29 5.59 16.38
N THR A 430 -29.98 5.33 16.28
CA THR A 430 -29.11 5.90 15.23
C THR A 430 -28.70 4.83 14.23
N THR A 431 -28.65 5.19 12.95
CA THR A 431 -28.25 4.29 11.87
C THR A 431 -26.74 4.34 11.67
N VAL A 432 -26.16 3.24 11.18
CA VAL A 432 -24.72 3.15 10.91
C VAL A 432 -24.46 3.00 9.42
N ASP A 433 -23.28 3.42 8.97
CA ASP A 433 -22.84 3.23 7.59
C ASP A 433 -22.04 1.94 7.40
N THR A 434 -21.86 1.55 6.14
CA THR A 434 -21.14 0.36 5.68
C THR A 434 -19.66 0.26 6.07
N LEU A 435 -19.07 1.32 6.64
CA LEU A 435 -17.68 1.37 7.13
C LEU A 435 -17.61 1.47 8.67
N TRP A 436 -18.75 1.39 9.36
CA TRP A 436 -18.80 1.56 10.82
C TRP A 436 -18.02 0.46 11.55
N PHE A 437 -18.14 -0.80 11.15
CA PHE A 437 -17.44 -1.90 11.82
C PHE A 437 -15.93 -1.74 11.73
N GLU A 438 -15.40 -1.43 10.53
CA GLU A 438 -13.96 -1.24 10.30
C GLU A 438 -13.39 -0.14 11.20
N ARG A 439 -14.13 0.97 11.38
CA ARG A 439 -13.73 2.08 12.26
C ARG A 439 -13.72 1.71 13.76
N HIS A 440 -14.52 0.74 14.18
CA HIS A 440 -14.64 0.34 15.59
C HIS A 440 -14.02 -1.03 15.90
N SER A 441 -13.38 -1.67 14.91
CA SER A 441 -12.90 -3.05 15.00
C SER A 441 -12.01 -3.35 16.22
N ALA A 442 -11.02 -2.49 16.51
CA ALA A 442 -10.14 -2.65 17.66
C ALA A 442 -10.88 -2.52 19.01
N GLU A 443 -11.85 -1.61 19.11
CA GLU A 443 -12.67 -1.45 20.31
C GLU A 443 -13.58 -2.66 20.52
N LEU A 444 -14.24 -3.12 19.46
CA LEU A 444 -15.15 -4.26 19.47
C LEU A 444 -14.40 -5.55 19.86
N ALA A 445 -13.19 -5.75 19.35
CA ALA A 445 -12.33 -6.88 19.72
C ALA A 445 -12.03 -6.89 21.23
N ARG A 446 -11.58 -5.75 21.79
CA ARG A 446 -11.31 -5.61 23.22
C ARG A 446 -12.56 -5.89 24.08
N ARG A 447 -13.72 -5.35 23.70
CA ARG A 447 -14.99 -5.60 24.40
C ARG A 447 -15.40 -7.07 24.36
N ALA A 448 -15.16 -7.74 23.24
CA ALA A 448 -15.43 -9.16 23.08
C ALA A 448 -14.56 -10.01 24.00
N GLU A 449 -13.26 -9.70 24.13
CA GLU A 449 -12.35 -10.36 25.07
C GLU A 449 -12.80 -10.17 26.53
N GLU A 450 -13.23 -8.97 26.91
CA GLU A 450 -13.72 -8.66 28.26
C GLU A 450 -15.05 -9.36 28.60
N SER A 451 -15.87 -9.63 27.59
CA SER A 451 -17.20 -10.24 27.73
C SER A 451 -17.20 -11.76 27.48
N ALA A 452 -16.07 -12.32 27.05
CA ALA A 452 -15.94 -13.74 26.81
C ALA A 452 -16.06 -14.48 28.16
N PRO A 453 -16.91 -15.52 28.26
CA PRO A 453 -16.90 -16.36 29.45
C PRO A 453 -15.50 -16.95 29.66
N PRO A 454 -15.05 -17.11 30.92
CA PRO A 454 -13.79 -17.81 31.19
C PRO A 454 -13.85 -19.20 30.53
N PRO A 455 -12.74 -19.69 29.97
CA PRO A 455 -12.72 -20.97 29.28
C PRO A 455 -13.31 -22.04 30.21
N THR A 456 -14.43 -22.62 29.80
CA THR A 456 -15.09 -23.67 30.55
C THR A 456 -14.11 -24.86 30.63
N PRO A 457 -13.67 -25.29 31.83
CA PRO A 457 -12.88 -26.50 31.94
C PRO A 457 -13.67 -27.65 31.29
N PRO A 458 -13.02 -28.55 30.53
CA PRO A 458 -13.72 -29.58 29.76
C PRO A 458 -14.69 -30.34 30.67
N ALA A 459 -15.97 -30.37 30.28
CA ALA A 459 -17.02 -31.01 31.05
C ALA A 459 -16.69 -32.49 31.26
N ALA A 460 -16.74 -32.91 32.52
CA ALA A 460 -16.64 -34.32 32.89
C ALA A 460 -17.86 -35.10 32.35
N GLY A 461 -17.68 -35.72 31.17
CA GLY A 461 -18.22 -37.04 30.80
C GLY A 461 -19.61 -37.14 30.16
N ALA A 462 -19.64 -37.71 28.94
CA ALA A 462 -20.40 -38.94 28.69
C ALA A 462 -19.36 -40.07 28.45
N PRO A 463 -19.61 -41.30 28.93
CA PRO A 463 -18.56 -42.28 29.16
C PRO A 463 -17.98 -42.79 27.84
N ALA A 464 -16.73 -42.43 27.55
CA ALA A 464 -15.82 -43.43 27.00
C ALA A 464 -15.86 -44.64 27.95
N PRO A 465 -15.71 -45.90 27.46
CA PRO A 465 -15.73 -47.07 28.32
C PRO A 465 -14.91 -46.76 29.55
N ALA A 466 -15.53 -46.90 30.74
CA ALA A 466 -14.87 -46.58 31.99
C ALA A 466 -13.66 -47.51 32.09
N GLU A 467 -12.52 -47.03 31.62
CA GLU A 467 -11.25 -47.62 31.92
C GLU A 467 -11.10 -47.46 33.43
N GLN A 468 -11.09 -48.58 34.12
CA GLN A 468 -10.77 -48.62 35.52
C GLN A 468 -9.35 -48.05 35.66
N PHE A 469 -9.26 -46.93 36.37
CA PHE A 469 -8.00 -46.39 36.83
C PHE A 469 -7.79 -46.96 38.24
N ASP A 470 -6.60 -47.46 38.53
CA ASP A 470 -6.21 -47.72 39.92
C ASP A 470 -6.09 -46.37 40.67
N ASP A 471 -6.19 -46.37 42.01
CA ASP A 471 -6.32 -45.14 42.83
C ASP A 471 -5.18 -44.10 42.62
N ASP A 472 -4.05 -44.53 42.03
CA ASP A 472 -2.85 -43.73 41.79
C ASP A 472 -2.65 -43.33 40.30
N GLU A 473 -3.54 -43.73 39.38
CA GLU A 473 -3.44 -43.46 37.93
C GLU A 473 -4.13 -42.13 37.49
N GLN A 474 -3.46 -41.39 36.60
CA GLN A 474 -3.87 -40.11 36.02
C GLN A 474 -3.83 -40.16 34.48
N VAL A 475 -4.49 -39.21 33.80
CA VAL A 475 -4.57 -39.16 32.32
C VAL A 475 -3.94 -37.89 31.76
N LEU A 476 -3.08 -38.04 30.73
CA LEU A 476 -2.54 -36.95 29.95
C LEU A 476 -3.41 -36.73 28.69
N ARG A 477 -3.83 -35.47 28.45
CA ARG A 477 -4.77 -35.10 27.38
C ARG A 477 -4.12 -34.16 26.37
N SER A 478 -4.54 -34.25 25.10
CA SER A 478 -4.09 -33.33 24.05
C SER A 478 -4.60 -31.91 24.29
N PRO A 479 -3.76 -30.86 24.20
CA PRO A 479 -4.22 -29.47 24.34
C PRO A 479 -4.96 -28.92 23.11
N LEU A 480 -4.86 -29.60 21.96
CA LEU A 480 -5.46 -29.19 20.69
C LEU A 480 -5.89 -30.41 19.85
N GLY A 481 -6.71 -30.17 18.84
CA GLY A 481 -7.13 -31.19 17.89
C GLY A 481 -6.14 -31.32 16.75
N GLY A 482 -5.80 -32.55 16.36
CA GLY A 482 -4.82 -32.84 15.31
C GLY A 482 -4.51 -34.32 15.19
N THR A 483 -3.54 -34.69 14.37
CA THR A 483 -3.09 -36.07 14.18
C THR A 483 -1.93 -36.36 15.12
N VAL A 484 -2.04 -37.36 16.00
CA VAL A 484 -0.92 -37.79 16.86
C VAL A 484 0.22 -38.30 15.96
N ILE A 485 1.43 -37.77 16.15
CA ILE A 485 2.63 -38.13 15.39
C ILE A 485 3.50 -39.10 16.17
N SER A 486 3.66 -38.90 17.48
CA SER A 486 4.44 -39.76 18.37
C SER A 486 3.91 -39.69 19.81
N VAL A 487 4.09 -40.77 20.57
CA VAL A 487 3.78 -40.85 22.02
C VAL A 487 4.84 -41.72 22.70
N VAL A 488 5.25 -41.35 23.92
CA VAL A 488 6.22 -42.12 24.72
C VAL A 488 5.66 -43.50 25.10
N GLU A 489 6.50 -44.52 25.07
CA GLU A 489 6.10 -45.91 25.32
C GLU A 489 5.69 -46.17 26.79
N PRO A 490 4.73 -47.10 27.02
CA PRO A 490 4.40 -47.57 28.37
C PRO A 490 5.60 -48.07 29.16
N GLY A 491 5.63 -47.79 30.47
CA GLY A 491 6.70 -48.10 31.41
C GLY A 491 7.78 -47.03 31.53
N THR A 492 7.76 -45.99 30.69
CA THR A 492 8.78 -44.93 30.67
C THR A 492 8.52 -43.90 31.79
N VAL A 493 9.53 -43.66 32.63
CA VAL A 493 9.54 -42.54 33.59
C VAL A 493 10.05 -41.29 32.86
N VAL A 494 9.23 -40.25 32.79
CA VAL A 494 9.58 -38.95 32.20
C VAL A 494 9.58 -37.89 33.29
N ALA A 495 10.58 -37.00 33.25
CA ALA A 495 10.68 -35.89 34.19
C ALA A 495 9.64 -34.80 33.87
N ALA A 496 9.30 -33.97 34.87
CA ALA A 496 8.51 -32.75 34.65
C ALA A 496 9.11 -31.90 33.51
N GLY A 497 8.29 -31.47 32.55
CA GLY A 497 8.69 -30.67 31.38
C GLY A 497 9.18 -31.47 30.16
N ALA A 498 9.42 -32.77 30.30
CA ALA A 498 9.84 -33.63 29.18
C ALA A 498 8.71 -33.84 28.15
N GLU A 499 9.09 -34.10 26.89
CA GLU A 499 8.15 -34.45 25.81
C GLU A 499 7.50 -35.81 26.08
N VAL A 500 6.18 -35.87 25.88
CA VAL A 500 5.38 -37.08 26.13
C VAL A 500 4.56 -37.50 24.90
N ALA A 501 4.15 -36.56 24.05
CA ALA A 501 3.52 -36.82 22.76
C ALA A 501 3.70 -35.65 21.79
N VAL A 502 3.52 -35.88 20.49
CA VAL A 502 3.49 -34.85 19.43
C VAL A 502 2.20 -34.97 18.64
N VAL A 503 1.55 -33.84 18.35
CA VAL A 503 0.29 -33.75 17.59
C VAL A 503 0.44 -32.77 16.43
N GLU A 504 0.13 -33.19 15.20
CA GLU A 504 0.12 -32.36 14.00
C GLU A 504 -1.24 -31.69 13.79
N ALA A 505 -1.27 -30.37 13.80
CA ALA A 505 -2.45 -29.58 13.49
C ALA A 505 -2.06 -28.45 12.54
N MET A 506 -2.93 -28.15 11.56
CA MET A 506 -2.71 -27.06 10.59
C MET A 506 -1.34 -27.09 9.88
N LYS A 507 -0.81 -28.30 9.59
CA LYS A 507 0.53 -28.54 9.01
C LYS A 507 1.72 -28.18 9.91
N MET A 508 1.51 -28.10 11.23
CA MET A 508 2.52 -27.81 12.25
C MET A 508 2.52 -28.89 13.34
N HIS A 509 3.68 -29.21 13.91
CA HIS A 509 3.82 -30.17 15.02
C HIS A 509 3.76 -29.47 16.38
N HIS A 510 2.94 -29.98 17.28
CA HIS A 510 2.73 -29.48 18.63
C HIS A 510 3.16 -30.52 19.66
N VAL A 511 4.13 -30.17 20.52
CA VAL A 511 4.66 -31.06 21.56
C VAL A 511 3.84 -30.97 22.84
N VAL A 512 3.36 -32.10 23.34
CA VAL A 512 2.68 -32.28 24.63
C VAL A 512 3.70 -32.72 25.67
N ARG A 513 3.82 -31.95 26.76
CA ARG A 513 4.85 -32.13 27.81
C ARG A 513 4.26 -32.61 29.13
N ALA A 514 5.06 -33.30 29.94
CA ALA A 514 4.70 -33.76 31.28
C ALA A 514 4.59 -32.58 32.26
N GLY A 515 3.49 -32.44 32.98
CA GLY A 515 3.34 -31.39 34.00
C GLY A 515 4.15 -31.65 35.28
N GLN A 516 4.42 -32.92 35.57
CA GLN A 516 5.26 -33.40 36.68
C GLN A 516 5.99 -34.68 36.28
N SER A 517 6.90 -35.16 37.12
CA SER A 517 7.52 -36.46 36.90
C SER A 517 6.45 -37.54 36.91
N LEU A 518 6.35 -38.27 35.81
CA LEU A 518 5.30 -39.26 35.60
C LEU A 518 5.87 -40.52 34.96
N ARG A 519 5.31 -41.67 35.29
CA ARG A 519 5.58 -42.91 34.58
C ARG A 519 4.38 -43.25 33.71
N VAL A 520 4.62 -43.40 32.40
CA VAL A 520 3.57 -43.78 31.46
C VAL A 520 3.12 -45.20 31.78
N VAL A 521 1.84 -45.42 32.06
CA VAL A 521 1.28 -46.75 32.37
C VAL A 521 0.71 -47.40 31.12
N ARG A 522 -0.04 -46.66 30.30
CA ARG A 522 -0.60 -47.14 29.02
C ARG A 522 -0.83 -45.99 28.04
N VAL A 523 -0.59 -46.23 26.75
CA VAL A 523 -0.89 -45.28 25.66
C VAL A 523 -2.31 -45.51 25.16
N LEU A 524 -3.08 -44.43 25.01
CA LEU A 524 -4.50 -44.46 24.62
C LEU A 524 -4.73 -43.95 23.19
N ALA A 525 -3.79 -43.19 22.63
CA ALA A 525 -3.82 -42.73 21.24
C ALA A 525 -2.51 -43.11 20.52
N GLU A 526 -2.59 -44.01 19.55
CA GLU A 526 -1.43 -44.41 18.75
C GLU A 526 -1.07 -43.34 17.71
N PRO A 527 0.20 -43.30 17.24
CA PRO A 527 0.59 -42.50 16.08
C PRO A 527 -0.36 -42.66 14.88
N ALA A 528 -0.55 -41.60 14.10
CA ALA A 528 -1.53 -41.42 13.04
C ALA A 528 -3.01 -41.35 13.46
N THR A 529 -3.31 -41.43 14.77
CA THR A 529 -4.70 -41.24 15.26
C THR A 529 -5.07 -39.76 15.25
N VAL A 530 -6.22 -39.41 14.65
CA VAL A 530 -6.78 -38.06 14.74
C VAL A 530 -7.47 -37.90 16.09
N VAL A 531 -6.99 -36.95 16.89
CA VAL A 531 -7.48 -36.65 18.23
C VAL A 531 -8.17 -35.29 18.26
N ASP A 532 -9.29 -35.20 18.96
CA ASP A 532 -9.95 -33.94 19.26
C ASP A 532 -9.22 -33.21 20.41
N PRO A 533 -9.42 -31.89 20.60
CA PRO A 533 -8.93 -31.20 21.79
C PRO A 533 -9.37 -31.92 23.08
N HIS A 534 -8.46 -32.08 24.02
CA HIS A 534 -8.62 -32.78 25.31
C HIS A 534 -8.83 -34.31 25.23
N ALA A 535 -8.64 -34.93 24.06
CA ALA A 535 -8.60 -36.38 23.95
C ALA A 535 -7.49 -36.97 24.84
N ALA A 536 -7.77 -38.09 25.49
CA ALA A 536 -6.77 -38.80 26.30
C ALA A 536 -5.70 -39.41 25.39
N LEU A 537 -4.44 -39.06 25.63
CA LEU A 537 -3.29 -39.55 24.88
C LEU A 537 -2.65 -40.75 25.56
N LEU A 538 -2.50 -40.70 26.88
CA LEU A 538 -1.97 -41.79 27.70
C LEU A 538 -2.42 -41.69 29.17
N VAL A 539 -2.22 -42.77 29.92
CA VAL A 539 -2.39 -42.88 31.37
C VAL A 539 -1.02 -42.96 32.02
N TRP A 540 -0.87 -42.37 33.19
CA TRP A 540 0.38 -42.29 33.93
C TRP A 540 0.17 -42.34 35.44
N ASP A 541 1.19 -42.70 36.22
CA ASP A 541 1.19 -42.62 37.68
C ASP A 541 2.37 -41.77 38.20
N ASP A 542 2.28 -41.35 39.45
CA ASP A 542 3.35 -40.57 40.09
C ASP A 542 4.64 -41.40 40.20
N ALA A 543 5.76 -40.80 39.81
CA ALA A 543 7.07 -41.41 39.90
C ALA A 543 8.07 -40.48 40.58
N ASP A 544 8.72 -40.97 41.63
CA ASP A 544 9.92 -40.34 42.20
C ASP A 544 11.04 -40.45 41.17
N HIS A 545 11.54 -39.30 40.72
CA HIS A 545 12.67 -39.21 39.79
C HIS A 545 13.85 -38.55 40.50
N ASP A 546 14.90 -39.33 40.76
CA ASP A 546 16.14 -38.91 41.43
C ASP A 546 17.05 -38.04 40.53
N GLY A 547 16.60 -37.73 39.30
CA GLY A 547 17.29 -36.86 38.37
C GLY A 547 17.07 -35.40 38.72
N GLU A 548 18.13 -34.60 38.57
CA GLU A 548 18.07 -33.13 38.55
C GLU A 548 16.78 -32.70 37.83
N HIS A 549 16.04 -31.73 38.40
CA HIS A 549 14.92 -31.08 37.71
C HIS A 549 15.32 -30.95 36.24
N ALA A 550 14.56 -31.57 35.33
CA ALA A 550 14.67 -31.24 33.92
C ALA A 550 14.15 -29.80 33.80
N ASP A 551 15.03 -28.88 34.20
CA ASP A 551 14.83 -27.45 34.32
C ASP A 551 14.42 -26.98 32.94
N LEU A 552 13.11 -26.91 32.66
CA LEU A 552 12.49 -26.40 31.42
C LEU A 552 13.30 -26.58 30.12
N THR A 553 14.07 -27.66 29.91
CA THR A 553 15.32 -27.62 29.10
C THR A 553 15.78 -26.17 28.92
N ALA A 554 16.22 -25.49 29.99
CA ALA A 554 16.47 -24.04 30.05
C ALA A 554 16.94 -23.64 28.68
N VAL A 555 16.03 -23.04 27.88
CA VAL A 555 16.25 -22.98 26.42
C VAL A 555 17.57 -22.30 26.31
N ASP A 556 18.57 -23.05 25.87
CA ASP A 556 19.90 -22.51 25.79
C ASP A 556 19.76 -21.43 24.73
N LEU A 557 19.66 -20.18 25.19
CA LEU A 557 19.42 -19.03 24.33
C LEU A 557 20.59 -18.87 23.36
N ASP A 558 21.73 -19.50 23.69
CA ASP A 558 22.93 -19.59 22.89
C ASP A 558 22.97 -20.87 22.02
N ALA A 559 22.09 -21.86 22.26
CA ALA A 559 21.97 -23.05 21.40
C ALA A 559 21.40 -22.66 20.04
N GLU A 560 22.25 -22.79 19.03
CA GLU A 560 21.88 -22.47 17.66
C GLU A 560 20.97 -23.57 17.08
N ARG A 561 19.76 -23.19 16.69
CA ARG A 561 18.83 -24.07 15.95
C ARG A 561 19.37 -24.32 14.56
N GLU A 562 19.18 -25.53 14.03
CA GLU A 562 19.65 -25.89 12.67
C GLU A 562 19.07 -24.99 11.57
N ASP A 563 17.79 -24.62 11.67
CA ASP A 563 17.15 -23.71 10.71
C ASP A 563 17.71 -22.28 10.80
N LEU A 564 17.95 -21.79 12.02
CA LEU A 564 18.62 -20.50 12.25
C LEU A 564 20.08 -20.54 11.77
N ALA A 565 20.79 -21.65 11.96
CA ALA A 565 22.15 -21.88 11.46
C ALA A 565 22.16 -21.82 9.92
N GLU A 566 21.18 -22.42 9.24
CA GLU A 566 21.06 -22.32 7.78
C GLU A 566 20.85 -20.85 7.35
N VAL A 567 19.94 -20.13 8.00
CA VAL A 567 19.69 -18.70 7.69
C VAL A 567 20.95 -17.88 7.91
N ARG A 568 21.63 -18.04 9.06
CA ARG A 568 22.89 -17.34 9.36
C ARG A 568 23.98 -17.68 8.35
N ALA A 569 24.12 -18.95 7.96
CA ALA A 569 25.06 -19.38 6.94
C ALA A 569 24.77 -18.76 5.57
N ARG A 570 23.49 -18.73 5.16
CA ARG A 570 23.03 -18.11 3.90
C ARG A 570 23.28 -16.61 3.87
N HIS A 571 23.02 -15.91 4.96
CA HIS A 571 23.31 -14.48 5.09
C HIS A 571 24.80 -14.21 5.09
N ARG A 572 25.58 -15.00 5.86
CA ARG A 572 27.03 -14.87 5.94
C ARG A 572 27.71 -15.05 4.58
N ALA A 573 27.24 -15.98 3.75
CA ALA A 573 27.78 -16.17 2.40
C ALA A 573 27.73 -14.91 1.50
N GLY A 574 26.82 -13.97 1.79
CA GLY A 574 26.72 -12.68 1.09
C GLY A 574 27.58 -11.55 1.67
N LEU A 575 28.26 -11.78 2.79
CA LEU A 575 29.12 -10.81 3.48
C LEU A 575 30.57 -10.89 2.99
N ASP A 576 31.32 -9.82 3.23
CA ASP A 576 32.70 -9.70 2.74
C ASP A 576 33.64 -10.74 3.38
N ASP A 577 33.44 -11.09 4.66
CA ASP A 577 34.25 -12.08 5.38
C ASP A 577 34.17 -13.48 4.75
N ALA A 578 33.03 -13.83 4.16
CA ALA A 578 32.81 -15.09 3.47
C ALA A 578 33.17 -15.05 1.97
N ARG A 579 33.62 -13.90 1.44
CA ARG A 579 33.95 -13.71 0.02
C ARG A 579 35.39 -13.22 -0.21
N PRO A 580 36.41 -13.83 0.43
CA PRO A 580 37.78 -13.30 0.47
C PRO A 580 38.42 -13.11 -0.91
N GLU A 581 38.09 -13.96 -1.89
CA GLU A 581 38.65 -13.84 -3.24
C GLU A 581 38.13 -12.59 -3.97
N ALA A 582 36.82 -12.32 -3.86
CA ALA A 582 36.18 -11.16 -4.47
C ALA A 582 36.65 -9.86 -3.81
N VAL A 583 36.71 -9.85 -2.47
CA VAL A 583 37.22 -8.73 -1.67
C VAL A 583 38.68 -8.44 -2.02
N ALA A 584 39.55 -9.45 -1.99
CA ALA A 584 40.96 -9.28 -2.34
C ALA A 584 41.14 -8.78 -3.80
N LYS A 585 40.27 -9.19 -4.72
CA LYS A 585 40.29 -8.68 -6.11
C LYS A 585 39.92 -7.20 -6.18
N ARG A 586 38.95 -6.72 -5.38
CA ARG A 586 38.62 -5.29 -5.29
C ARG A 586 39.74 -4.48 -4.65
N HIS A 587 40.26 -4.92 -3.51
CA HIS A 587 41.35 -4.22 -2.81
C HIS A 587 42.63 -4.14 -3.63
N ARG A 588 42.95 -5.15 -4.47
CA ARG A 588 44.08 -5.08 -5.43
C ARG A 588 43.93 -3.96 -6.46
N LEU A 589 42.71 -3.51 -6.75
CA LEU A 589 42.42 -2.37 -7.62
C LEU A 589 42.43 -1.04 -6.86
N GLY A 590 42.75 -1.05 -5.56
CA GLY A 590 42.68 0.13 -4.70
C GLY A 590 41.26 0.62 -4.43
N ARG A 591 40.26 -0.26 -4.57
CA ARG A 591 38.84 0.08 -4.41
C ARG A 591 38.20 -0.67 -3.26
N ARG A 592 37.23 -0.01 -2.63
CA ARG A 592 36.36 -0.57 -1.60
C ARG A 592 35.32 -1.51 -2.21
N THR A 593 34.76 -2.37 -1.36
CA THR A 593 33.57 -3.17 -1.67
C THR A 593 32.30 -2.32 -1.52
N ALA A 594 31.17 -2.82 -2.04
CA ALA A 594 29.87 -2.19 -1.83
C ALA A 594 29.51 -2.08 -0.34
N ARG A 595 29.83 -3.12 0.45
CA ARG A 595 29.54 -3.15 1.88
C ARG A 595 30.46 -2.24 2.69
N GLU A 596 31.75 -2.13 2.33
CA GLU A 596 32.67 -1.16 2.94
C GLU A 596 32.21 0.29 2.72
N ASN A 597 31.72 0.62 1.51
CA ASN A 597 31.19 1.95 1.21
C ASN A 597 29.89 2.26 1.97
N ILE A 598 28.98 1.28 2.09
CA ILE A 598 27.76 1.44 2.89
C ILE A 598 28.11 1.59 4.37
N ALA A 599 29.01 0.77 4.90
CA ALA A 599 29.41 0.82 6.31
C ALA A 599 30.09 2.14 6.69
N ASP A 600 30.88 2.76 5.80
CA ASP A 600 31.42 4.10 6.04
C ASP A 600 30.31 5.16 6.02
N LEU A 601 29.26 5.00 5.19
CA LEU A 601 28.21 6.01 5.05
C LEU A 601 27.23 6.06 6.24
N VAL A 602 26.76 4.90 6.67
CA VAL A 602 25.65 4.75 7.63
C VAL A 602 26.14 4.86 9.07
N ASP A 603 25.26 5.25 9.99
CA ASP A 603 25.58 5.16 11.42
C ASP A 603 25.66 3.69 11.86
N ASP A 604 26.50 3.40 12.86
CA ASP A 604 26.74 2.05 13.38
C ASP A 604 25.43 1.32 13.74
N ASP A 605 25.34 0.04 13.39
CA ASP A 605 24.19 -0.84 13.62
C ASP A 605 22.83 -0.34 13.09
N SER A 606 22.82 0.62 12.15
CA SER A 606 21.57 1.20 11.62
C SER A 606 21.06 0.55 10.32
N PHE A 607 21.91 -0.17 9.57
CA PHE A 607 21.56 -0.67 8.23
C PHE A 607 20.70 -1.93 8.26
N VAL A 608 19.46 -1.79 7.79
CA VAL A 608 18.50 -2.88 7.61
C VAL A 608 18.47 -3.26 6.13
N GLU A 609 19.18 -4.32 5.78
CA GLU A 609 19.31 -4.79 4.39
C GLU A 609 18.04 -5.51 3.90
N TYR A 610 17.57 -5.13 2.71
CA TYR A 610 16.45 -5.76 2.03
C TYR A 610 16.93 -6.73 0.95
N GLY A 611 16.34 -7.93 0.92
CA GLY A 611 16.61 -8.92 -0.12
C GLY A 611 18.07 -9.37 -0.20
N ALA A 612 18.76 -9.49 0.93
CA ALA A 612 20.17 -9.92 1.01
C ALA A 612 20.38 -11.31 0.38
N LEU A 613 19.38 -12.20 0.49
CA LEU A 613 19.40 -13.57 -0.03
C LEU A 613 18.95 -13.69 -1.50
N ALA A 614 18.71 -12.56 -2.18
CA ALA A 614 18.36 -12.59 -3.60
C ALA A 614 19.53 -13.14 -4.44
N VAL A 615 19.20 -13.89 -5.49
CA VAL A 615 20.16 -14.41 -6.46
C VAL A 615 19.76 -13.99 -7.87
N ALA A 616 20.72 -13.98 -8.80
CA ALA A 616 20.43 -13.64 -10.19
C ALA A 616 19.39 -14.58 -10.80
N ALA A 617 18.52 -14.04 -11.65
CA ALA A 617 17.43 -14.76 -12.28
C ALA A 617 17.91 -15.58 -13.49
N GLN A 618 18.84 -16.52 -13.28
CA GLN A 618 19.52 -17.30 -14.32
C GLN A 618 19.41 -18.82 -14.10
N ARG A 619 18.30 -19.30 -13.54
CA ARG A 619 18.13 -20.72 -13.16
C ARG A 619 18.17 -21.68 -14.35
N SER A 620 17.88 -21.21 -15.56
CA SER A 620 18.03 -22.02 -16.79
C SER A 620 19.47 -22.13 -17.28
N ARG A 621 20.41 -21.37 -16.70
CA ARG A 621 21.83 -21.32 -17.12
C ARG A 621 22.80 -21.81 -16.06
N ARG A 622 22.43 -21.72 -14.78
CA ARG A 622 23.30 -22.02 -13.63
C ARG A 622 22.50 -22.77 -12.58
N SER A 623 23.19 -23.60 -11.80
CA SER A 623 22.57 -24.29 -10.66
C SER A 623 22.25 -23.29 -9.54
N ILE A 624 21.35 -23.66 -8.64
CA ILE A 624 20.98 -22.79 -7.51
C ILE A 624 22.15 -22.57 -6.56
N GLU A 625 23.01 -23.58 -6.39
CA GLU A 625 24.22 -23.51 -5.56
C GLU A 625 25.22 -22.49 -6.10
N ASP A 626 25.48 -22.49 -7.42
CA ASP A 626 26.31 -21.48 -8.07
C ASP A 626 25.71 -20.08 -7.92
N LEU A 627 24.40 -19.94 -8.11
CA LEU A 627 23.71 -18.67 -7.97
C LEU A 627 23.81 -18.11 -6.54
N ILE A 628 23.65 -18.95 -5.52
CA ILE A 628 23.81 -18.55 -4.12
C ILE A 628 25.24 -18.06 -3.85
N ALA A 629 26.26 -18.78 -4.33
CA ALA A 629 27.65 -18.45 -4.07
C ALA A 629 28.15 -17.23 -4.85
N ASN A 630 27.74 -17.09 -6.11
CA ASN A 630 28.33 -16.15 -7.06
C ASN A 630 27.44 -14.98 -7.44
N THR A 631 26.17 -14.97 -7.00
CA THR A 631 25.24 -13.86 -7.26
C THR A 631 24.55 -13.32 -6.01
N PRO A 632 25.27 -13.13 -4.89
CA PRO A 632 24.67 -12.65 -3.64
C PRO A 632 23.99 -11.30 -3.85
N ALA A 633 22.81 -11.15 -3.25
CA ALA A 633 21.93 -9.98 -3.36
C ALA A 633 21.59 -9.57 -4.82
N ASP A 634 21.78 -10.45 -5.81
CA ASP A 634 21.79 -10.15 -7.24
C ASP A 634 22.67 -8.93 -7.60
N GLY A 635 23.77 -8.73 -6.87
CA GLY A 635 24.71 -7.64 -7.11
C GLY A 635 24.21 -6.25 -6.73
N LEU A 636 23.20 -6.13 -5.85
CA LEU A 636 22.76 -4.87 -5.27
C LEU A 636 22.55 -5.02 -3.77
N VAL A 637 23.42 -4.39 -2.98
CA VAL A 637 23.23 -4.25 -1.52
C VAL A 637 22.36 -3.02 -1.28
N ALA A 638 21.21 -3.20 -0.64
CA ALA A 638 20.19 -2.16 -0.56
C ALA A 638 19.42 -2.26 0.75
N GLY A 639 19.08 -1.13 1.35
CA GLY A 639 18.37 -1.11 2.63
C GLY A 639 18.01 0.29 3.11
N VAL A 640 17.50 0.34 4.34
CA VAL A 640 17.23 1.59 5.07
C VAL A 640 18.24 1.69 6.21
N ALA A 641 18.81 2.87 6.41
CA ALA A 641 19.76 3.17 7.48
C ALA A 641 19.51 4.56 8.04
N THR A 642 20.27 4.94 9.07
CA THR A 642 20.46 6.35 9.42
C THR A 642 21.81 6.86 8.94
N VAL A 643 21.86 8.14 8.57
CA VAL A 643 23.08 8.87 8.21
C VAL A 643 23.08 10.19 8.97
N ASN A 644 24.11 10.42 9.78
CA ASN A 644 24.26 11.59 10.67
C ASN A 644 23.29 11.61 11.87
N ALA A 645 22.84 10.46 12.39
CA ALA A 645 21.92 10.42 13.53
C ALA A 645 22.47 11.13 14.77
N GLY A 646 23.78 11.09 15.00
CA GLY A 646 24.44 11.81 16.09
C GLY A 646 24.31 13.34 16.02
N ARG A 647 24.00 13.91 14.84
CA ARG A 647 23.87 15.37 14.63
C ARG A 647 22.41 15.83 14.56
N PHE A 648 21.50 15.01 14.04
CA PHE A 648 20.14 15.44 13.70
C PHE A 648 19.03 14.60 14.37
N GLY A 649 19.42 13.57 15.14
CA GLY A 649 18.50 12.60 15.71
C GLY A 649 18.11 11.50 14.72
N HIS A 650 17.67 10.37 15.26
CA HIS A 650 17.40 9.15 14.50
C HIS A 650 16.37 9.35 13.37
N ASP A 651 15.23 10.00 13.66
CA ASP A 651 14.12 10.10 12.70
C ASP A 651 14.46 10.93 11.46
N ARG A 652 15.20 12.04 11.62
CA ARG A 652 15.63 12.91 10.50
C ARG A 652 16.83 12.35 9.74
N ALA A 653 17.55 11.42 10.36
CA ALA A 653 18.73 10.79 9.78
C ALA A 653 18.40 9.61 8.86
N ARG A 654 17.15 9.11 8.87
CA ARG A 654 16.74 7.95 8.07
C ARG A 654 16.92 8.21 6.57
N ALA A 655 17.54 7.27 5.86
CA ALA A 655 17.77 7.32 4.43
C ALA A 655 17.68 5.91 3.81
N VAL A 656 17.32 5.87 2.53
CA VAL A 656 17.51 4.68 1.69
C VAL A 656 18.93 4.69 1.16
N VAL A 657 19.63 3.57 1.33
CA VAL A 657 21.02 3.41 0.88
C VAL A 657 21.12 2.20 -0.04
N MET A 658 21.72 2.40 -1.20
CA MET A 658 21.88 1.36 -2.23
C MET A 658 23.28 1.41 -2.83
N SER A 659 23.87 0.24 -3.08
CA SER A 659 25.13 0.10 -3.80
C SER A 659 25.08 -1.11 -4.71
N TYR A 660 25.33 -0.88 -6.00
CA TYR A 660 25.67 -2.01 -6.87
C TYR A 660 27.01 -2.60 -6.44
N ASP A 661 27.10 -3.92 -6.44
CA ASP A 661 28.33 -4.66 -6.15
C ASP A 661 29.00 -5.07 -7.46
N TYR A 662 30.05 -4.33 -7.83
CA TYR A 662 30.82 -4.58 -9.05
C TYR A 662 31.44 -6.00 -9.09
N THR A 663 31.64 -6.64 -7.93
CA THR A 663 32.18 -8.01 -7.89
C THR A 663 31.18 -9.04 -8.38
N VAL A 664 29.89 -8.71 -8.38
CA VAL A 664 28.81 -9.57 -8.85
C VAL A 664 28.37 -9.11 -10.24
N LEU A 665 28.75 -9.89 -11.25
CA LEU A 665 28.34 -9.65 -12.65
C LEU A 665 28.58 -8.20 -13.12
N ALA A 666 29.71 -7.61 -12.70
CA ALA A 666 30.12 -6.24 -13.02
C ALA A 666 29.12 -5.15 -12.61
N GLY A 667 28.34 -5.37 -11.55
CA GLY A 667 27.35 -4.41 -11.06
C GLY A 667 26.22 -4.16 -12.07
N THR A 668 25.94 -5.13 -12.94
CA THR A 668 24.89 -5.01 -13.97
C THR A 668 23.49 -5.17 -13.40
N GLN A 669 22.52 -4.53 -14.04
CA GLN A 669 21.13 -4.55 -13.62
C GLN A 669 20.44 -5.83 -14.12
N GLY A 670 19.94 -6.64 -13.19
CA GLY A 670 19.23 -7.89 -13.44
C GLY A 670 17.79 -7.79 -12.93
N MET A 671 16.98 -8.82 -13.18
CA MET A 671 15.56 -8.76 -12.84
C MET A 671 15.30 -8.66 -11.34
N ARG A 672 16.11 -9.34 -10.50
CA ARG A 672 15.89 -9.29 -9.04
C ARG A 672 16.42 -8.00 -8.46
N ASN A 673 17.56 -7.50 -8.93
CA ASN A 673 18.05 -6.21 -8.44
C ASN A 673 17.22 -5.01 -8.95
N HIS A 674 16.54 -5.08 -10.10
CA HIS A 674 15.50 -4.12 -10.47
C HIS A 674 14.33 -4.14 -9.48
N ALA A 675 13.80 -5.32 -9.14
CA ALA A 675 12.73 -5.45 -8.14
C ALA A 675 13.15 -4.91 -6.76
N LYS A 676 14.41 -5.14 -6.36
CA LYS A 676 14.97 -4.57 -5.13
C LYS A 676 15.05 -3.03 -5.21
N THR A 677 15.53 -2.49 -6.32
CA THR A 677 15.63 -1.03 -6.52
C THR A 677 14.23 -0.41 -6.48
N ASP A 678 13.26 -0.97 -7.19
CA ASP A 678 11.86 -0.50 -7.20
C ASP A 678 11.27 -0.49 -5.79
N ARG A 679 11.50 -1.55 -5.01
CA ARG A 679 11.05 -1.62 -3.62
C ARG A 679 11.68 -0.53 -2.74
N MET A 680 12.96 -0.26 -2.91
CA MET A 680 13.65 0.79 -2.14
C MET A 680 13.18 2.19 -2.51
N LEU A 681 13.00 2.46 -3.81
CA LEU A 681 12.50 3.74 -4.30
C LEU A 681 11.04 3.98 -3.89
N GLU A 682 10.23 2.92 -3.82
CA GLU A 682 8.88 2.99 -3.25
C GLU A 682 8.90 3.38 -1.77
N LEU A 683 9.76 2.74 -0.96
CA LEU A 683 9.92 3.12 0.45
C LEU A 683 10.40 4.56 0.60
N ALA A 684 11.37 4.99 -0.21
CA ALA A 684 11.85 6.37 -0.23
C ALA A 684 10.70 7.36 -0.51
N ARG A 685 9.83 7.04 -1.48
CA ARG A 685 8.66 7.86 -1.82
C ARG A 685 7.63 7.91 -0.69
N GLU A 686 7.25 6.74 -0.15
CA GLU A 686 6.19 6.63 0.85
C GLU A 686 6.56 7.29 2.18
N GLN A 687 7.81 7.13 2.58
CA GLN A 687 8.31 7.63 3.87
C GLN A 687 9.07 8.95 3.73
N ARG A 688 9.15 9.51 2.51
CA ARG A 688 9.92 10.72 2.19
C ARG A 688 11.38 10.65 2.66
N LEU A 689 12.02 9.52 2.42
CA LEU A 689 13.41 9.29 2.80
C LEU A 689 14.36 9.74 1.67
N PRO A 690 15.45 10.46 1.98
CA PRO A 690 16.55 10.69 1.06
C PRO A 690 17.12 9.38 0.50
N VAL A 691 17.69 9.42 -0.69
CA VAL A 691 18.33 8.26 -1.34
C VAL A 691 19.80 8.53 -1.57
N VAL A 692 20.66 7.64 -1.06
CA VAL A 692 22.10 7.60 -1.41
C VAL A 692 22.39 6.35 -2.23
N PHE A 693 22.86 6.54 -3.45
CA PHE A 693 23.05 5.46 -4.42
C PHE A 693 24.47 5.43 -4.99
N PHE A 694 25.22 4.37 -4.69
CA PHE A 694 26.48 4.04 -5.35
C PHE A 694 26.20 3.28 -6.67
N THR A 695 26.38 3.94 -7.81
CA THR A 695 25.91 3.46 -9.13
C THR A 695 26.99 2.78 -9.98
N GLU A 696 28.03 2.18 -9.38
CA GLU A 696 29.10 1.50 -10.13
C GLU A 696 28.56 0.23 -10.85
N GLY A 697 28.62 0.21 -12.18
CA GLY A 697 28.24 -0.96 -12.98
C GLY A 697 27.84 -0.68 -14.43
N GLY A 698 27.33 -1.72 -15.08
CA GLY A 698 26.84 -1.70 -16.46
C GLY A 698 25.32 -1.78 -16.58
N GLY A 699 24.82 -1.95 -17.80
CA GLY A 699 23.38 -1.96 -18.10
C GLY A 699 22.66 -3.28 -17.83
N GLY A 700 21.43 -3.35 -18.34
CA GLY A 700 20.54 -4.50 -18.24
C GLY A 700 21.21 -5.80 -18.68
N ARG A 701 20.91 -6.89 -17.97
CA ARG A 701 21.55 -8.20 -18.12
C ARG A 701 20.74 -9.09 -19.08
N PRO A 702 21.20 -9.30 -20.34
CA PRO A 702 20.47 -10.14 -21.30
C PRO A 702 20.48 -11.62 -20.94
N GLY A 703 21.30 -11.99 -19.97
CA GLY A 703 21.53 -13.36 -19.55
C GLY A 703 20.51 -13.93 -18.57
N ASP A 704 19.53 -13.12 -18.15
CA ASP A 704 18.47 -13.50 -17.22
C ASP A 704 17.38 -14.31 -17.94
N THR A 705 16.94 -15.42 -17.31
CA THR A 705 16.08 -16.45 -17.92
C THR A 705 14.78 -16.71 -17.18
N ASP A 706 14.63 -16.24 -15.93
CA ASP A 706 13.50 -16.61 -15.07
C ASP A 706 12.25 -15.72 -15.29
N HIS A 707 12.03 -15.23 -16.51
CA HIS A 707 10.91 -14.35 -16.86
C HIS A 707 10.48 -14.55 -18.32
N SER A 708 9.19 -14.33 -18.59
CA SER A 708 8.55 -14.54 -19.90
C SER A 708 8.54 -13.29 -20.79
N GLY A 709 9.01 -12.14 -20.30
CA GLY A 709 9.07 -10.89 -21.07
C GLY A 709 10.23 -10.85 -22.06
N ILE A 710 10.07 -10.01 -23.09
CA ILE A 710 10.96 -9.98 -24.26
C ILE A 710 12.07 -8.92 -24.12
N SER A 711 11.75 -7.73 -23.61
CA SER A 711 12.64 -6.57 -23.71
C SER A 711 12.97 -5.88 -22.38
N GLY A 712 12.18 -6.08 -21.32
CA GLY A 712 12.34 -5.39 -20.04
C GLY A 712 12.09 -3.87 -20.11
N LEU A 713 11.44 -3.37 -21.17
CA LEU A 713 11.11 -1.95 -21.33
C LEU A 713 10.00 -1.47 -20.39
N ASP A 714 9.31 -2.40 -19.75
CA ASP A 714 8.29 -2.19 -18.72
C ASP A 714 8.88 -2.06 -17.30
N VAL A 715 10.21 -2.17 -17.14
CA VAL A 715 10.89 -1.90 -15.87
C VAL A 715 10.55 -0.50 -15.36
N THR A 716 10.14 -0.42 -14.09
CA THR A 716 9.67 0.84 -13.52
C THR A 716 10.77 1.66 -12.85
N THR A 717 11.95 1.10 -12.61
CA THR A 717 13.05 1.69 -11.83
C THR A 717 13.43 3.10 -12.24
N PHE A 718 13.60 3.33 -13.53
CA PHE A 718 13.99 4.65 -14.04
C PHE A 718 12.90 5.69 -13.81
N ARG A 719 11.63 5.31 -13.99
CA ARG A 719 10.48 6.16 -13.68
C ARG A 719 10.34 6.40 -12.18
N ALA A 720 10.55 5.36 -11.36
CA ALA A 720 10.47 5.46 -9.91
C ALA A 720 11.55 6.41 -9.36
N MET A 721 12.79 6.32 -9.84
CA MET A 721 13.88 7.22 -9.46
C MET A 721 13.57 8.66 -9.90
N ALA A 722 13.13 8.85 -11.14
CA ALA A 722 12.77 10.17 -11.66
C ALA A 722 11.61 10.82 -10.87
N ALA A 723 10.64 10.02 -10.42
CA ALA A 723 9.50 10.50 -9.64
C ALA A 723 9.88 10.99 -8.23
N LEU A 724 11.08 10.66 -7.74
CA LEU A 724 11.60 11.18 -6.48
C LEU A 724 12.23 12.58 -6.62
N SER A 725 12.59 12.99 -7.84
CA SER A 725 13.21 14.30 -8.08
C SER A 725 12.31 15.43 -7.58
N GLY A 726 12.89 16.32 -6.77
CA GLY A 726 12.16 17.43 -6.15
C GLY A 726 11.25 17.02 -4.98
N THR A 727 11.26 15.76 -4.54
CA THR A 727 10.48 15.30 -3.37
C THR A 727 11.36 14.92 -2.19
N VAL A 728 12.50 14.27 -2.46
CA VAL A 728 13.51 13.86 -1.47
C VAL A 728 14.91 14.11 -2.04
N PRO A 729 15.94 14.38 -1.21
CA PRO A 729 17.30 14.53 -1.71
C PRO A 729 17.82 13.23 -2.34
N LEU A 730 18.36 13.33 -3.55
CA LEU A 730 18.94 12.22 -4.31
C LEU A 730 20.45 12.41 -4.48
N ILE A 731 21.24 11.52 -3.88
CA ILE A 731 22.71 11.55 -3.90
C ILE A 731 23.22 10.36 -4.72
N GLY A 732 23.92 10.66 -5.81
CA GLY A 732 24.61 9.68 -6.63
C GLY A 732 26.10 9.68 -6.36
N ILE A 733 26.67 8.51 -6.05
CA ILE A 733 28.11 8.34 -5.85
C ILE A 733 28.63 7.37 -6.91
N VAL A 734 29.73 7.73 -7.56
CA VAL A 734 30.36 6.86 -8.55
C VAL A 734 31.87 6.81 -8.38
N SER A 735 32.36 5.59 -8.24
CA SER A 735 33.76 5.22 -8.46
C SER A 735 33.82 4.21 -9.59
N GLY A 736 34.86 4.30 -10.42
CA GLY A 736 35.01 3.40 -11.55
C GLY A 736 34.04 3.58 -12.70
N ARG A 737 33.31 2.52 -13.08
CA ARG A 737 32.58 2.50 -14.35
C ARG A 737 31.08 2.57 -14.09
N CYS A 738 30.40 3.55 -14.66
CA CYS A 738 28.95 3.73 -14.56
C CYS A 738 28.37 3.94 -15.95
N PHE A 739 27.77 2.88 -16.50
CA PHE A 739 27.25 2.91 -17.86
C PHE A 739 25.78 2.52 -17.94
N ALA A 740 25.14 2.88 -19.06
CA ALA A 740 23.78 2.46 -19.40
C ALA A 740 22.76 2.85 -18.32
N GLY A 741 21.96 1.90 -17.82
CA GLY A 741 20.93 2.19 -16.84
C GLY A 741 21.48 2.69 -15.50
N ASN A 742 22.67 2.28 -15.07
CA ASN A 742 23.31 2.84 -13.89
C ASN A 742 23.63 4.34 -14.08
N ALA A 743 24.10 4.72 -15.29
CA ALA A 743 24.35 6.12 -15.62
C ALA A 743 23.05 6.94 -15.71
N ALA A 744 21.95 6.30 -16.16
CA ALA A 744 20.63 6.93 -16.16
C ALA A 744 20.14 7.23 -14.74
N LEU A 745 20.30 6.29 -13.80
CA LEU A 745 19.96 6.48 -12.39
C LEU A 745 20.83 7.58 -11.74
N LEU A 746 22.13 7.56 -12.02
CA LEU A 746 23.06 8.58 -11.54
C LEU A 746 22.67 9.97 -12.06
N GLY A 747 22.32 10.10 -13.35
CA GLY A 747 21.95 11.36 -13.98
C GLY A 747 20.63 11.96 -13.48
N MET A 748 19.82 11.18 -12.75
CA MET A 748 18.59 11.65 -12.10
C MET A 748 18.82 12.18 -10.67
N CYS A 749 20.03 12.03 -10.13
CA CYS A 749 20.36 12.51 -8.78
C CYS A 749 20.55 14.03 -8.75
N ASP A 750 20.22 14.64 -7.61
CA ASP A 750 20.41 16.07 -7.37
C ASP A 750 21.88 16.46 -7.34
N VAL A 751 22.72 15.56 -6.80
CA VAL A 751 24.18 15.67 -6.77
C VAL A 751 24.84 14.39 -7.26
N VAL A 752 25.87 14.55 -8.09
CA VAL A 752 26.77 13.47 -8.50
C VAL A 752 28.15 13.73 -7.92
N ILE A 753 28.59 12.82 -7.06
CA ILE A 753 29.92 12.80 -6.44
C ILE A 753 30.72 11.71 -7.13
N ALA A 754 31.84 12.08 -7.76
CA ALA A 754 32.65 11.14 -8.53
C ALA A 754 34.11 11.15 -8.10
N THR A 755 34.75 9.99 -8.04
CA THR A 755 36.21 9.88 -7.88
C THR A 755 36.93 10.11 -9.21
N PRO A 756 38.24 10.43 -9.24
CA PRO A 756 38.92 10.85 -10.46
C PRO A 756 39.01 9.76 -11.53
N ASP A 757 38.92 8.49 -11.12
CA ASP A 757 38.93 7.31 -11.98
C ASP A 757 37.55 6.95 -12.54
N ALA A 758 36.51 7.73 -12.23
CA ALA A 758 35.16 7.47 -12.70
C ALA A 758 34.96 7.75 -14.20
N ASN A 759 34.15 6.91 -14.84
CA ASN A 759 33.75 6.97 -16.24
C ASN A 759 32.24 6.79 -16.32
N ILE A 760 31.54 7.80 -16.82
CA ILE A 760 30.08 7.89 -16.77
C ILE A 760 29.56 8.00 -18.20
N GLY A 761 28.67 7.12 -18.64
CA GLY A 761 28.15 7.20 -20.00
C GLY A 761 26.82 6.48 -20.22
N MET A 762 25.90 7.13 -20.94
CA MET A 762 24.65 6.47 -21.36
C MET A 762 24.94 5.24 -22.24
N GLY A 763 26.04 5.25 -22.99
CA GLY A 763 26.58 4.13 -23.75
C GLY A 763 27.78 3.50 -23.05
N GLY A 764 27.75 2.20 -22.75
CA GLY A 764 28.95 1.43 -22.39
C GLY A 764 29.66 0.91 -23.64
N PRO A 765 30.90 0.39 -23.52
CA PRO A 765 31.68 -0.11 -24.67
C PRO A 765 30.90 -1.08 -25.56
N ALA A 766 30.21 -2.05 -24.96
CA ALA A 766 29.42 -3.05 -25.69
C ALA A 766 28.24 -2.44 -26.47
N MET A 767 27.62 -1.37 -25.96
CA MET A 767 26.51 -0.71 -26.67
C MET A 767 27.01 0.17 -27.82
N ILE A 768 28.17 0.83 -27.65
CA ILE A 768 28.80 1.63 -28.70
C ILE A 768 29.25 0.71 -29.84
N GLU A 769 29.91 -0.40 -29.50
CA GLU A 769 30.32 -1.42 -30.47
C GLU A 769 29.10 -2.05 -31.17
N GLY A 770 28.08 -2.46 -30.40
CA GLY A 770 26.84 -3.00 -30.94
C GLY A 770 26.08 -2.03 -31.86
N GLY A 771 26.24 -0.72 -31.65
CA GLY A 771 25.71 0.33 -32.52
C GLY A 771 26.57 0.64 -33.75
N GLY A 772 27.71 -0.04 -33.94
CA GLY A 772 28.62 0.16 -35.06
C GLY A 772 29.43 1.47 -35.00
N LEU A 773 29.60 2.05 -33.81
CA LEU A 773 30.26 3.35 -33.61
C LEU A 773 31.77 3.24 -33.31
N GLY A 774 32.31 2.03 -33.37
CA GLY A 774 33.70 1.70 -33.05
C GLY A 774 33.86 1.01 -31.70
N VAL A 775 35.10 0.67 -31.36
CA VAL A 775 35.47 0.00 -30.11
C VAL A 775 36.31 0.97 -29.29
N TYR A 776 35.91 1.18 -28.04
CA TYR A 776 36.55 2.12 -27.12
C TYR A 776 36.82 1.43 -25.79
N ALA A 777 37.91 1.80 -25.14
CA ALA A 777 38.15 1.44 -23.77
C ALA A 777 37.13 2.15 -22.85
N PRO A 778 36.69 1.53 -21.75
CA PRO A 778 35.83 2.19 -20.76
C PRO A 778 36.33 3.56 -20.30
N GLU A 779 37.65 3.74 -20.21
CA GLU A 779 38.32 4.96 -19.77
C GLU A 779 38.23 6.12 -20.78
N GLU A 780 37.84 5.82 -22.03
CA GLU A 780 37.59 6.81 -23.07
C GLU A 780 36.15 7.35 -23.04
N ILE A 781 35.26 6.69 -22.28
CA ILE A 781 33.83 6.99 -22.27
C ILE A 781 33.47 7.81 -21.03
N GLY A 782 33.25 9.10 -21.26
CA GLY A 782 32.80 10.05 -20.24
C GLY A 782 33.70 10.12 -19.00
N PRO A 783 35.01 10.35 -19.15
CA PRO A 783 35.92 10.51 -18.03
C PRO A 783 35.56 11.75 -17.20
N VAL A 784 35.84 11.74 -15.90
CA VAL A 784 35.52 12.87 -14.98
C VAL A 784 36.00 14.23 -15.49
N ARG A 785 37.16 14.30 -16.15
CA ARG A 785 37.69 15.54 -16.75
C ARG A 785 36.73 16.20 -17.75
N VAL A 786 35.87 15.42 -18.39
CA VAL A 786 34.79 15.88 -19.28
C VAL A 786 33.53 16.13 -18.46
N GLN A 787 33.12 15.18 -17.63
CA GLN A 787 31.84 15.22 -16.92
C GLN A 787 31.74 16.34 -15.86
N ARG A 788 32.87 16.77 -15.29
CA ARG A 788 32.89 17.96 -14.40
C ARG A 788 32.70 19.28 -15.15
N ARG A 789 33.02 19.32 -16.45
CA ARG A 789 32.99 20.53 -17.30
C ARG A 789 31.70 20.70 -18.09
N ASN A 790 30.87 19.67 -18.16
CA ASN A 790 29.54 19.74 -18.79
C ASN A 790 28.39 19.71 -17.77
N GLY A 791 28.71 19.73 -16.46
CA GLY A 791 27.73 19.81 -15.38
C GLY A 791 27.14 18.48 -14.92
N VAL A 792 27.60 17.35 -15.45
CA VAL A 792 27.15 16.01 -15.02
C VAL A 792 27.69 15.66 -13.63
N VAL A 793 28.97 15.93 -13.38
CA VAL A 793 29.60 15.74 -12.05
C VAL A 793 29.57 17.05 -11.30
N HIS A 794 28.99 17.04 -10.10
CA HIS A 794 28.87 18.22 -9.25
C HIS A 794 30.08 18.40 -8.35
N ILE A 795 30.60 17.30 -7.82
CA ILE A 795 31.75 17.30 -6.92
C ILE A 795 32.70 16.17 -7.32
N VAL A 796 34.00 16.47 -7.41
CA VAL A 796 35.04 15.48 -7.62
C VAL A 796 35.70 15.21 -6.27
N ALA A 797 35.50 14.02 -5.72
CA ALA A 797 36.19 13.54 -4.53
C ALA A 797 37.58 13.00 -4.92
N GLY A 798 38.55 13.04 -4.01
CA GLY A 798 39.88 12.45 -4.21
C GLY A 798 39.83 10.92 -4.21
N ASP A 799 39.00 10.33 -3.37
CA ASP A 799 38.79 8.89 -3.26
C ASP A 799 37.36 8.55 -2.77
N GLU A 800 37.08 7.25 -2.58
CA GLU A 800 35.77 6.76 -2.13
C GLU A 800 35.44 7.20 -0.70
N ALA A 801 36.43 7.39 0.18
CA ALA A 801 36.22 7.84 1.56
C ALA A 801 35.75 9.29 1.60
N GLU A 802 36.44 10.14 0.84
CA GLU A 802 36.07 11.54 0.69
C GLU A 802 34.69 11.66 0.01
N ALA A 803 34.37 10.79 -0.97
CA ALA A 803 33.05 10.78 -1.59
C ALA A 803 31.92 10.50 -0.58
N VAL A 804 32.14 9.56 0.34
CA VAL A 804 31.19 9.27 1.44
C VAL A 804 31.10 10.43 2.42
N ALA A 805 32.22 11.06 2.79
CA ALA A 805 32.23 12.25 3.65
C ALA A 805 31.42 13.41 3.02
N ILE A 806 31.64 13.67 1.73
CA ILE A 806 30.89 14.68 0.96
C ILE A 806 29.39 14.33 0.93
N ALA A 807 29.03 13.06 0.76
CA ALA A 807 27.63 12.63 0.77
C ALA A 807 26.95 12.89 2.13
N ARG A 808 27.64 12.60 3.24
CA ARG A 808 27.18 12.93 4.60
C ARG A 808 27.00 14.43 4.79
N ASP A 809 27.94 15.23 4.32
CA ASP A 809 27.88 16.69 4.43
C ASP A 809 26.75 17.27 3.58
N TYR A 810 26.63 16.85 2.31
CA TYR A 810 25.55 17.24 1.41
C TYR A 810 24.19 16.93 2.02
N LEU A 811 23.98 15.71 2.51
CA LEU A 811 22.72 15.30 3.11
C LEU A 811 22.39 16.12 4.36
N GLY A 812 23.41 16.47 5.16
CA GLY A 812 23.25 17.26 6.37
C GLY A 812 22.54 18.61 6.16
N TYR A 813 22.70 19.27 4.99
CA TYR A 813 22.01 20.54 4.70
C TYR A 813 20.49 20.39 4.65
N PHE A 814 19.98 19.19 4.42
CA PHE A 814 18.55 18.88 4.31
C PHE A 814 17.98 18.23 5.58
N GLN A 815 18.82 17.92 6.58
CA GLN A 815 18.41 17.24 7.82
C GLN A 815 18.13 18.20 8.98
N GLY A 816 18.59 19.45 8.88
CA GLY A 816 18.28 20.49 9.86
C GLY A 816 19.44 21.44 10.16
N ALA A 817 19.26 22.25 11.20
CA ALA A 817 20.30 23.13 11.74
C ALA A 817 21.31 22.34 12.59
N LEU A 818 22.51 22.89 12.75
CA LEU A 818 23.53 22.38 13.68
C LEU A 818 23.47 23.15 14.99
N ASP A 819 23.67 22.45 16.10
CA ASP A 819 23.73 23.05 17.44
C ASP A 819 25.06 23.76 17.72
N THR A 820 26.12 23.38 16.99
CA THR A 820 27.46 23.94 17.14
C THR A 820 27.97 24.44 15.79
N TRP A 821 28.47 25.67 15.75
CA TRP A 821 29.05 26.30 14.57
C TRP A 821 30.14 27.29 14.98
N GLU A 822 31.03 27.60 14.05
CA GLU A 822 32.07 28.61 14.20
C GLU A 822 31.82 29.75 13.21
N GLU A 823 31.71 30.97 13.71
CA GLU A 823 31.59 32.18 12.89
C GLU A 823 32.98 32.64 12.39
N PRO A 824 33.14 32.98 11.10
CA PRO A 824 34.39 33.60 10.61
C PRO A 824 34.56 35.00 11.21
N ASP A 825 35.78 35.53 11.26
CA ASP A 825 35.98 36.93 11.70
C ASP A 825 35.23 37.89 10.75
N PRO A 826 34.14 38.55 11.23
CA PRO A 826 33.26 39.31 10.35
C PRO A 826 33.95 40.53 9.73
N ARG A 827 35.08 40.96 10.30
CA ARG A 827 35.86 42.09 9.78
C ARG A 827 36.56 41.75 8.45
N LEU A 828 36.77 40.46 8.15
CA LEU A 828 37.36 40.03 6.87
C LEU A 828 36.49 40.46 5.69
N ALA A 829 35.16 40.43 5.83
CA ALA A 829 34.22 40.84 4.78
C ALA A 829 34.47 42.27 4.29
N ARG A 830 34.97 43.17 5.13
CA ARG A 830 35.28 44.57 4.78
C ARG A 830 36.39 44.74 3.75
N HIS A 831 37.22 43.73 3.57
CA HIS A 831 38.44 43.79 2.76
C HIS A 831 38.40 42.89 1.53
N VAL A 832 37.36 42.07 1.37
CA VAL A 832 37.26 41.13 0.25
C VAL A 832 37.12 41.86 -1.09
N VAL A 833 36.23 42.85 -1.16
CA VAL A 833 35.98 43.61 -2.40
C VAL A 833 36.96 44.79 -2.48
N PRO A 834 37.82 44.87 -3.52
CA PRO A 834 38.72 45.99 -3.70
C PRO A 834 37.96 47.30 -3.93
N GLN A 835 38.48 48.40 -3.38
CA GLN A 835 37.93 49.74 -3.64
C GLN A 835 38.09 50.15 -5.11
N ASP A 836 39.14 49.66 -5.78
CA ASP A 836 39.28 49.81 -7.22
C ASP A 836 38.25 48.94 -7.92
N ARG A 837 37.19 49.58 -8.43
CA ARG A 837 36.05 48.93 -9.09
C ARG A 837 36.43 48.09 -10.32
N LEU A 838 37.59 48.34 -10.93
CA LEU A 838 38.09 47.58 -12.08
C LEU A 838 38.85 46.32 -11.69
N ARG A 839 39.25 46.19 -10.42
CA ARG A 839 40.04 45.06 -9.95
C ARG A 839 39.15 43.87 -9.59
N ALA A 840 39.40 42.72 -10.21
CA ALA A 840 38.74 41.47 -9.86
C ALA A 840 39.18 40.97 -8.47
N TYR A 841 38.35 40.13 -7.84
CA TYR A 841 38.59 39.49 -6.55
C TYR A 841 37.98 38.08 -6.52
N ASP A 842 38.45 37.25 -5.60
CA ASP A 842 37.93 35.90 -5.44
C ASP A 842 36.58 35.93 -4.71
N ILE A 843 35.51 35.61 -5.42
CA ILE A 843 34.16 35.52 -4.85
C ILE A 843 34.07 34.49 -3.72
N ARG A 844 34.90 33.44 -3.74
CA ARG A 844 34.92 32.42 -2.68
C ARG A 844 35.44 32.97 -1.36
N ALA A 845 36.31 33.99 -1.40
CA ALA A 845 36.70 34.72 -0.20
C ALA A 845 35.53 35.52 0.39
N ALA A 846 34.61 36.02 -0.44
CA ALA A 846 33.41 36.73 0.03
C ALA A 846 32.43 35.75 0.67
N VAL A 847 32.23 34.58 0.05
CA VAL A 847 31.43 33.49 0.60
C VAL A 847 31.99 33.03 1.95
N ALA A 848 33.30 32.77 2.02
CA ALA A 848 33.96 32.32 3.24
C ALA A 848 33.96 33.36 4.37
N ALA A 849 33.94 34.65 4.04
CA ALA A 849 33.81 35.72 5.04
C ALA A 849 32.40 35.84 5.64
N VAL A 850 31.40 35.14 5.06
CA VAL A 850 30.00 35.21 5.47
C VAL A 850 29.50 33.88 6.02
N ALA A 851 29.82 32.75 5.39
CA ALA A 851 29.39 31.42 5.82
C ALA A 851 30.14 30.95 7.08
N ASP A 852 29.52 30.07 7.87
CA ASP A 852 30.18 29.42 9.01
C ASP A 852 31.44 28.67 8.53
N THR A 853 32.50 28.69 9.34
CA THR A 853 33.79 28.06 8.99
C THR A 853 33.59 26.58 8.66
N GLY A 854 34.10 26.15 7.50
CA GLY A 854 33.99 24.75 7.03
C GLY A 854 32.61 24.35 6.49
N SER A 855 31.64 25.26 6.40
CA SER A 855 30.27 24.93 5.97
C SER A 855 30.00 25.12 4.48
N VAL A 856 31.00 25.46 3.67
CA VAL A 856 30.79 25.76 2.24
C VAL A 856 30.96 24.50 1.41
N LEU A 857 29.88 24.05 0.76
CA LEU A 857 29.89 22.95 -0.21
C LEU A 857 29.54 23.49 -1.60
N GLU A 858 30.57 23.81 -2.39
CA GLU A 858 30.42 24.33 -3.76
C GLU A 858 30.04 23.21 -4.74
N LEU A 859 28.98 23.43 -5.53
CA LEU A 859 28.48 22.48 -6.53
C LEU A 859 28.83 22.94 -7.95
N ARG A 860 29.24 21.99 -8.80
CA ARG A 860 29.54 22.18 -10.24
C ARG A 860 30.54 23.32 -10.48
N ARG A 861 31.65 23.31 -9.75
CA ARG A 861 32.68 24.36 -9.81
C ARG A 861 33.20 24.64 -11.23
N ASP A 862 33.35 23.61 -12.07
CA ASP A 862 33.99 23.74 -13.40
C ASP A 862 33.01 23.87 -14.58
N TRP A 863 31.71 24.04 -14.30
CA TRP A 863 30.68 24.30 -15.30
C TRP A 863 29.89 25.56 -14.92
N GLY A 864 29.53 26.38 -15.90
CA GLY A 864 28.82 27.65 -15.64
C GLY A 864 29.59 28.57 -14.68
N ALA A 865 30.91 28.71 -14.87
CA ALA A 865 31.82 29.37 -13.93
C ALA A 865 31.48 30.84 -13.62
N GLY A 866 30.66 31.50 -14.45
CA GLY A 866 30.15 32.84 -14.19
C GLY A 866 29.32 32.98 -12.92
N VAL A 867 28.78 31.87 -12.41
CA VAL A 867 28.04 31.84 -11.14
C VAL A 867 28.53 30.69 -10.27
N VAL A 868 28.88 31.01 -9.03
CA VAL A 868 29.11 30.06 -7.94
C VAL A 868 27.77 29.66 -7.35
N THR A 869 27.55 28.36 -7.19
CA THR A 869 26.40 27.77 -6.50
C THR A 869 26.91 26.90 -5.38
N ALA A 870 26.51 27.16 -4.14
CA ALA A 870 27.02 26.43 -2.98
C ALA A 870 25.93 26.24 -1.93
N LEU A 871 25.95 25.11 -1.23
CA LEU A 871 25.23 24.97 0.04
C LEU A 871 26.14 25.53 1.13
N ILE A 872 25.58 26.37 2.01
CA ILE A 872 26.32 27.00 3.11
C ILE A 872 25.55 26.88 4.43
N ARG A 873 26.22 27.21 5.55
CA ARG A 873 25.54 27.52 6.80
C ARG A 873 25.82 28.92 7.30
N VAL A 874 24.84 29.51 7.98
CA VAL A 874 24.99 30.72 8.78
C VAL A 874 24.27 30.49 10.09
N GLU A 875 24.99 30.58 11.20
CA GLU A 875 24.48 30.25 12.55
C GLU A 875 23.91 28.83 12.62
N GLY A 876 24.62 27.87 12.02
CA GLY A 876 24.23 26.46 11.97
C GLY A 876 23.08 26.14 11.02
N ARG A 877 22.37 27.13 10.46
CA ARG A 877 21.22 26.94 9.55
C ARG A 877 21.68 26.82 8.09
N ALA A 878 21.07 25.93 7.32
CA ALA A 878 21.42 25.70 5.92
C ALA A 878 20.78 26.72 4.96
N PHE A 879 21.54 27.15 3.94
CA PHE A 879 21.10 28.06 2.89
C PHE A 879 21.65 27.62 1.53
N GLY A 880 20.91 27.93 0.47
CA GLY A 880 21.46 27.95 -0.89
C GLY A 880 22.13 29.29 -1.16
N LEU A 881 23.38 29.28 -1.60
CA LEU A 881 24.12 30.48 -1.97
C LEU A 881 24.38 30.53 -3.47
N ILE A 882 24.11 31.69 -4.07
CA ILE A 882 24.47 32.02 -5.45
C ILE A 882 25.35 33.26 -5.46
N ALA A 883 26.38 33.29 -6.31
CA ALA A 883 27.27 34.44 -6.38
C ALA A 883 27.89 34.62 -7.78
N ASN A 884 28.01 35.85 -8.27
CA ASN A 884 28.67 36.12 -9.55
C ASN A 884 30.20 36.07 -9.39
N ASP A 885 30.90 35.38 -10.29
CA ASP A 885 32.37 35.36 -10.30
C ASP A 885 32.90 36.41 -11.28
N CYS A 886 33.47 37.50 -10.74
CA CYS A 886 33.97 38.59 -11.56
C CYS A 886 35.22 38.23 -12.40
N HIS A 887 35.86 37.08 -12.16
CA HIS A 887 36.91 36.56 -13.06
C HIS A 887 36.35 36.03 -14.38
N HIS A 888 35.06 35.72 -14.43
CA HIS A 888 34.37 35.23 -15.63
C HIS A 888 33.55 36.36 -16.25
N LEU A 889 33.98 36.86 -17.40
CA LEU A 889 33.28 37.92 -18.16
C LEU A 889 32.95 39.17 -17.31
N GLY A 890 33.77 39.47 -16.30
CA GLY A 890 33.56 40.59 -15.39
C GLY A 890 32.33 40.45 -14.47
N GLY A 891 31.79 39.24 -14.32
CA GLY A 891 30.60 38.90 -13.54
C GLY A 891 29.32 38.71 -14.38
N ALA A 892 29.42 38.78 -15.71
CA ALA A 892 28.26 38.63 -16.59
C ALA A 892 27.69 37.21 -16.53
N ILE A 893 26.36 37.10 -16.56
CA ILE A 893 25.67 35.81 -16.59
C ILE A 893 25.54 35.36 -18.04
N ASP A 894 26.24 34.29 -18.41
CA ASP A 894 26.18 33.66 -19.74
C ASP A 894 25.25 32.44 -19.75
N ALA A 895 25.04 31.83 -20.92
CA ALA A 895 24.09 30.74 -21.10
C ALA A 895 24.36 29.53 -20.16
N PRO A 896 25.60 29.01 -20.02
CA PRO A 896 25.88 27.94 -19.07
C PRO A 896 25.67 28.33 -17.60
N ALA A 897 26.05 29.57 -17.21
CA ALA A 897 25.80 30.04 -15.84
C ALA A 897 24.30 30.20 -15.55
N ALA A 898 23.49 30.59 -16.54
CA ALA A 898 22.04 30.65 -16.41
C ALA A 898 21.42 29.26 -16.21
N ASP A 899 21.83 28.26 -17.00
CA ASP A 899 21.34 26.87 -16.82
C ASP A 899 21.74 26.32 -15.43
N LYS A 900 22.98 26.58 -15.00
CA LYS A 900 23.47 26.21 -13.66
C LYS A 900 22.65 26.86 -12.55
N LEU A 901 22.42 28.16 -12.65
CA LEU A 901 21.65 28.92 -11.68
C LEU A 901 20.21 28.41 -11.61
N SER A 902 19.53 28.23 -12.75
CA SER A 902 18.18 27.65 -12.81
C SER A 902 18.08 26.27 -12.14
N ALA A 903 19.05 25.39 -12.38
CA ALA A 903 19.07 24.07 -11.75
C ALA A 903 19.22 24.16 -10.22
N PHE A 904 20.12 25.03 -9.74
CA PHE A 904 20.37 25.20 -8.31
C PHE A 904 19.20 25.86 -7.57
N LEU A 905 18.53 26.84 -8.17
CA LEU A 905 17.35 27.47 -7.58
C LEU A 905 16.21 26.47 -7.38
N ARG A 906 15.96 25.61 -8.38
CA ARG A 906 14.95 24.55 -8.27
C ARG A 906 15.28 23.52 -7.18
N LEU A 907 16.55 23.17 -7.03
CA LEU A 907 17.01 22.30 -5.93
C LEU A 907 16.70 22.92 -4.57
N CYS A 908 17.04 24.20 -4.39
CA CYS A 908 16.83 24.88 -3.12
C CYS A 908 15.34 25.02 -2.79
N ASP A 909 14.52 25.42 -3.77
CA ASP A 909 13.08 25.56 -3.58
C ASP A 909 12.40 24.22 -3.24
N ALA A 910 12.74 23.15 -3.97
CA ALA A 910 12.17 21.82 -3.75
C ALA A 910 12.43 21.26 -2.33
N HIS A 911 13.53 21.68 -1.69
CA HIS A 911 13.90 21.24 -0.35
C HIS A 911 13.85 22.34 0.71
N GLY A 912 13.20 23.47 0.42
CA GLY A 912 12.94 24.50 1.41
C GLY A 912 14.18 25.25 1.90
N LEU A 913 15.24 25.35 1.11
CA LEU A 913 16.46 26.08 1.45
C LEU A 913 16.34 27.56 1.07
N PRO A 914 16.42 28.51 2.02
CA PRO A 914 16.41 29.93 1.69
C PRO A 914 17.65 30.33 0.87
N ILE A 915 17.49 31.33 0.00
CA ILE A 915 18.54 31.80 -0.91
C ILE A 915 19.27 33.01 -0.36
N VAL A 916 20.60 32.94 -0.38
CA VAL A 916 21.51 34.08 -0.20
C VAL A 916 22.15 34.38 -1.56
N SER A 917 21.90 35.57 -2.09
CA SER A 917 22.43 36.01 -3.37
C SER A 917 23.50 37.09 -3.19
N LEU A 918 24.74 36.78 -3.58
CA LEU A 918 25.85 37.73 -3.61
C LEU A 918 26.03 38.26 -5.04
N CYS A 919 25.46 39.43 -5.31
CA CYS A 919 25.38 40.00 -6.64
C CYS A 919 26.61 40.87 -6.96
N ASP A 920 27.29 40.55 -8.05
CA ASP A 920 28.34 41.38 -8.66
C ASP A 920 28.34 41.15 -10.18
N THR A 921 27.28 41.62 -10.83
CA THR A 921 27.05 41.39 -12.25
C THR A 921 26.85 42.70 -13.02
N PRO A 922 27.49 42.84 -14.21
CA PRO A 922 27.16 43.90 -15.15
C PRO A 922 25.88 43.65 -15.94
N GLY A 923 25.21 42.51 -15.71
CA GLY A 923 24.02 42.08 -16.42
C GLY A 923 24.23 40.74 -17.12
N PHE A 924 23.33 40.41 -18.03
CA PHE A 924 23.49 39.25 -18.91
C PHE A 924 24.61 39.48 -19.93
N MET A 925 25.28 38.39 -20.33
CA MET A 925 26.21 38.44 -21.45
C MET A 925 25.42 38.68 -22.75
N VAL A 926 25.79 39.73 -23.47
CA VAL A 926 25.15 40.18 -24.71
C VAL A 926 26.12 40.11 -25.88
N GLY A 927 25.59 39.96 -27.09
CA GLY A 927 26.35 40.01 -28.34
C GLY A 927 25.97 38.88 -29.29
N PRO A 928 26.24 39.02 -30.60
CA PRO A 928 25.76 38.06 -31.61
C PRO A 928 26.16 36.61 -31.33
N GLU A 929 27.36 36.38 -30.80
CA GLU A 929 27.84 35.05 -30.42
C GLU A 929 27.06 34.47 -29.23
N ALA A 930 26.82 35.28 -28.20
CA ALA A 930 26.03 34.86 -27.04
C ALA A 930 24.62 34.43 -27.43
N GLU A 931 23.98 35.16 -28.36
CA GLU A 931 22.64 34.82 -28.88
C GLU A 931 22.57 33.45 -29.56
N THR A 932 23.69 32.91 -30.08
CA THR A 932 23.71 31.56 -30.68
C THR A 932 23.49 30.44 -29.66
N HIS A 933 23.61 30.75 -28.36
CA HIS A 933 23.42 29.80 -27.27
C HIS A 933 22.02 29.85 -26.64
N ALA A 934 21.03 30.42 -27.34
CA ALA A 934 19.64 30.55 -26.90
C ALA A 934 19.49 31.32 -25.57
N THR A 935 20.31 32.36 -25.39
CA THR A 935 20.32 33.24 -24.22
C THR A 935 18.95 33.83 -23.91
N VAL A 936 18.16 34.23 -24.92
CA VAL A 936 16.79 34.72 -24.71
C VAL A 936 15.95 33.73 -23.91
N THR A 937 15.95 32.44 -24.28
CA THR A 937 15.19 31.40 -23.58
C THR A 937 15.77 31.13 -22.19
N LYS A 938 17.10 30.97 -22.09
CA LYS A 938 17.76 30.60 -20.84
C LYS A 938 17.71 31.70 -19.78
N PHE A 939 17.90 32.95 -20.18
CA PHE A 939 17.80 34.10 -19.28
C PHE A 939 16.35 34.35 -18.86
N SER A 940 15.39 34.20 -19.77
CA SER A 940 13.97 34.28 -19.41
C SER A 940 13.57 33.20 -18.41
N ARG A 941 14.15 31.99 -18.51
CA ARG A 941 13.90 30.90 -17.57
C ARG A 941 14.30 31.25 -16.13
N LEU A 942 15.38 32.01 -15.94
CA LEU A 942 15.77 32.49 -14.60
C LEU A 942 14.68 33.32 -13.92
N PHE A 943 14.01 34.20 -14.67
CA PHE A 943 12.90 34.99 -14.13
C PHE A 943 11.70 34.11 -13.78
N ILE A 944 11.40 33.11 -14.63
CA ILE A 944 10.30 32.16 -14.39
C ILE A 944 10.58 31.33 -13.14
N ASP A 945 11.77 30.76 -13.03
CA ASP A 945 12.16 29.93 -11.88
C ASP A 945 12.18 30.76 -10.60
N ALA A 946 12.80 31.95 -10.62
CA ALA A 946 12.85 32.84 -9.46
C ALA A 946 11.46 33.31 -9.01
N ALA A 947 10.55 33.63 -9.93
CA ALA A 947 9.19 34.05 -9.60
C ALA A 947 8.31 32.90 -9.06
N ALA A 948 8.66 31.65 -9.35
CA ALA A 948 7.96 30.47 -8.85
C ALA A 948 8.42 30.05 -7.44
N MET A 949 9.52 30.61 -6.92
CA MET A 949 10.09 30.20 -5.64
C MET A 949 9.19 30.55 -4.46
N SER A 950 9.15 29.61 -3.51
CA SER A 950 8.40 29.71 -2.25
C SER A 950 9.29 30.04 -1.05
N VAL A 951 10.60 29.83 -1.18
CA VAL A 951 11.59 30.03 -0.11
C VAL A 951 12.01 31.51 0.04
N PRO A 952 12.39 31.96 1.25
CA PRO A 952 12.92 33.31 1.44
C PRO A 952 14.19 33.56 0.63
N TRP A 953 14.33 34.79 0.13
CA TRP A 953 15.49 35.22 -0.65
C TRP A 953 16.06 36.52 -0.08
N GLY A 954 17.37 36.61 0.12
CA GLY A 954 18.08 37.84 0.48
C GLY A 954 19.20 38.14 -0.51
N THR A 955 19.32 39.40 -0.92
CA THR A 955 20.33 39.81 -1.90
C THR A 955 21.28 40.84 -1.31
N VAL A 956 22.59 40.62 -1.51
CA VAL A 956 23.67 41.51 -1.14
C VAL A 956 24.42 41.91 -2.41
N ILE A 957 24.34 43.19 -2.79
CA ILE A 957 25.14 43.73 -3.89
C ILE A 957 26.56 43.99 -3.37
N LEU A 958 27.53 43.20 -3.85
CA LEU A 958 28.93 43.34 -3.46
C LEU A 958 29.59 44.52 -4.17
N ARG A 959 29.34 44.63 -5.48
CA ARG A 959 29.84 45.73 -6.32
C ARG A 959 28.85 46.06 -7.44
N LYS A 960 28.78 45.30 -8.53
CA LYS A 960 27.92 45.65 -9.67
C LYS A 960 26.51 45.08 -9.53
N GLY A 961 25.49 45.93 -9.65
CA GLY A 961 24.08 45.54 -9.70
C GLY A 961 23.39 46.17 -10.90
N TYR A 962 23.71 45.71 -12.12
CA TYR A 962 23.18 46.31 -13.35
C TYR A 962 22.15 45.47 -14.12
N GLY A 963 21.13 46.17 -14.61
CA GLY A 963 20.16 45.68 -15.60
C GLY A 963 19.43 44.39 -15.21
N LEU A 964 18.94 43.69 -16.23
CA LEU A 964 18.13 42.47 -16.06
C LEU A 964 18.92 41.33 -15.39
N GLY A 965 20.25 41.25 -15.57
CA GLY A 965 21.05 40.22 -14.91
C GLY A 965 21.09 40.40 -13.39
N ALA A 966 21.22 41.64 -12.90
CA ALA A 966 21.13 41.91 -11.47
C ALA A 966 19.71 41.68 -10.93
N GLN A 967 18.67 42.01 -11.71
CA GLN A 967 17.30 41.66 -11.35
C GLN A 967 17.11 40.14 -11.22
N ALA A 968 17.67 39.35 -12.14
CA ALA A 968 17.62 37.89 -12.03
C ALA A 968 18.34 37.37 -10.75
N MET A 969 19.46 37.98 -10.36
CA MET A 969 20.13 37.70 -9.08
C MET A 969 19.35 38.19 -7.85
N ALA A 970 18.31 39.00 -8.05
CA ALA A 970 17.43 39.52 -7.00
C ALA A 970 15.99 39.03 -7.21
N ALA A 971 15.81 37.74 -7.46
CA ALA A 971 14.49 37.13 -7.62
C ALA A 971 13.59 37.80 -8.69
N GLY A 972 14.19 38.31 -9.76
CA GLY A 972 13.51 39.01 -10.87
C GLY A 972 13.20 40.49 -10.64
N SER A 973 13.36 41.01 -9.43
CA SER A 973 13.12 42.42 -9.10
C SER A 973 13.76 42.78 -7.76
N PHE A 974 14.35 43.98 -7.63
CA PHE A 974 14.94 44.43 -6.35
C PHE A 974 13.90 44.61 -5.22
N ARG A 975 12.60 44.40 -5.50
CA ARG A 975 11.52 44.39 -4.51
C ARG A 975 11.04 42.99 -4.12
N ALA A 976 11.47 41.95 -4.83
CA ALA A 976 11.01 40.58 -4.59
C ALA A 976 11.72 39.90 -3.40
N PRO A 977 13.05 40.06 -3.19
CA PRO A 977 13.72 39.55 -2.01
C PRO A 977 13.17 40.15 -0.70
N ARG A 978 13.36 39.43 0.40
CA ARG A 978 13.11 39.91 1.77
C ARG A 978 13.95 41.13 2.12
N PHE A 979 15.16 41.17 1.57
CA PHE A 979 16.00 42.36 1.58
C PHE A 979 16.86 42.42 0.31
N VAL A 980 17.12 43.64 -0.16
CA VAL A 980 18.17 43.96 -1.12
C VAL A 980 19.05 45.04 -0.52
N ILE A 981 20.21 44.63 -0.02
CA ILE A 981 21.20 45.50 0.61
C ILE A 981 22.46 45.56 -0.24
N ALA A 982 23.31 46.56 -0.03
CA ALA A 982 24.59 46.65 -0.69
C ALA A 982 25.74 46.82 0.31
N TRP A 983 26.91 46.32 -0.06
CA TRP A 983 28.17 46.74 0.56
C TRP A 983 28.55 48.16 0.08
N PRO A 984 29.47 48.87 0.75
CA PRO A 984 29.81 50.25 0.40
C PRO A 984 30.36 50.40 -1.03
N THR A 985 30.90 49.32 -1.60
CA THR A 985 31.41 49.21 -2.96
C THR A 985 30.33 49.04 -4.03
N GLY A 986 29.05 48.92 -3.63
CA GLY A 986 27.92 48.73 -4.54
C GLY A 986 27.70 49.89 -5.51
N GLU A 987 27.33 49.56 -6.75
CA GLU A 987 26.97 50.46 -7.84
C GLU A 987 25.76 49.88 -8.60
N ILE A 988 24.69 50.68 -8.75
CA ILE A 988 23.37 50.27 -9.26
C ILE A 988 23.02 51.09 -10.51
N GLY A 989 22.30 50.46 -11.45
CA GLY A 989 21.86 51.14 -12.68
C GLY A 989 21.18 50.22 -13.68
N GLY A 990 20.42 50.80 -14.62
CA GLY A 990 19.74 50.02 -15.68
C GLY A 990 20.69 49.36 -16.68
N MET A 991 21.92 49.88 -16.82
CA MET A 991 23.02 49.30 -17.58
C MET A 991 24.34 49.79 -16.98
N GLY A 992 25.48 49.23 -17.43
CA GLY A 992 26.79 49.72 -17.01
C GLY A 992 26.96 51.22 -17.28
N LEU A 993 27.49 51.95 -16.30
CA LEU A 993 27.55 53.41 -16.29
C LEU A 993 28.26 54.00 -17.52
N GLU A 994 29.34 53.36 -17.97
CA GLU A 994 30.07 53.74 -19.17
C GLU A 994 29.21 53.57 -20.43
N GLY A 995 28.42 52.50 -20.50
CA GLY A 995 27.47 52.25 -21.58
C GLY A 995 26.35 53.29 -21.60
N ALA A 996 25.81 53.62 -20.42
CA ALA A 996 24.78 54.65 -20.27
C ALA A 996 25.27 56.02 -20.77
N VAL A 997 26.51 56.41 -20.44
CA VAL A 997 27.10 57.67 -20.92
C VAL A 997 27.34 57.63 -22.43
N ARG A 998 27.87 56.53 -22.97
CA ARG A 998 28.10 56.39 -24.42
C ARG A 998 26.81 56.49 -25.23
N LEU A 999 25.71 55.93 -24.71
CA LEU A 999 24.41 55.96 -25.38
C LEU A 999 23.69 57.31 -25.18
N GLY A 1000 23.62 57.79 -23.94
CA GLY A 1000 22.86 58.97 -23.55
C GLY A 1000 23.47 60.30 -24.01
N PHE A 1001 24.80 60.34 -24.22
CA PHE A 1001 25.54 61.53 -24.65
C PHE A 1001 26.25 61.33 -26.00
N ALA A 1002 25.78 60.39 -26.83
CA ALA A 1002 26.44 60.03 -28.08
C ALA A 1002 26.59 61.22 -29.03
N LYS A 1003 25.55 62.07 -29.13
CA LYS A 1003 25.53 63.24 -30.04
C LYS A 1003 26.44 64.34 -29.52
N GLU A 1004 26.42 64.60 -28.22
CA GLU A 1004 27.20 65.59 -27.51
C GLU A 1004 28.69 65.25 -27.57
N LEU A 1005 29.04 63.99 -27.35
CA LEU A 1005 30.42 63.51 -27.46
C LEU A 1005 30.92 63.48 -28.91
N ALA A 1006 30.06 63.13 -29.87
CA ALA A 1006 30.41 63.17 -31.30
C ALA A 1006 30.62 64.60 -31.82
N ALA A 1007 29.98 65.60 -31.21
CA ALA A 1007 30.16 67.01 -31.55
C ALA A 1007 31.51 67.59 -31.08
N ILE A 1008 32.28 66.88 -30.25
CA ILE A 1008 33.63 67.29 -29.82
C ILE A 1008 34.66 66.70 -30.79
N GLU A 1009 35.25 67.57 -31.62
CA GLU A 1009 36.22 67.17 -32.67
C GLU A 1009 37.59 66.75 -32.10
N ASP A 1010 38.04 67.39 -31.01
CA ASP A 1010 39.32 67.09 -30.35
C ASP A 1010 39.22 65.75 -29.58
N PRO A 1011 39.99 64.71 -29.96
CA PRO A 1011 39.95 63.41 -29.30
C PRO A 1011 40.30 63.45 -27.80
N VAL A 1012 41.17 64.35 -27.36
CA VAL A 1012 41.60 64.48 -25.96
C VAL A 1012 40.50 65.15 -25.14
N GLN A 1013 39.88 66.20 -25.68
CA GLN A 1013 38.74 66.85 -25.03
C GLN A 1013 37.52 65.93 -24.97
N ARG A 1014 37.28 65.15 -26.03
CA ARG A 1014 36.19 64.15 -26.04
C ARG A 1014 36.41 63.05 -25.01
N ALA A 1015 37.64 62.54 -24.87
CA ALA A 1015 37.98 61.57 -23.84
C ALA A 1015 37.80 62.17 -22.42
N THR A 1016 38.28 63.40 -22.20
CA THR A 1016 38.11 64.10 -20.92
C THR A 1016 36.65 64.36 -20.58
N ALA A 1017 35.83 64.77 -21.56
CA ALA A 1017 34.40 64.98 -21.38
C ALA A 1017 33.66 63.66 -21.08
N PHE A 1018 34.04 62.57 -21.78
CA PHE A 1018 33.54 61.24 -21.51
C PHE A 1018 33.88 60.80 -20.07
N ASP A 1019 35.14 60.91 -19.64
CA ASP A 1019 35.57 60.54 -18.29
C ASP A 1019 34.88 61.37 -17.20
N ASN A 1020 34.63 62.67 -17.46
CA ASN A 1020 33.87 63.53 -16.57
C ASN A 1020 32.41 63.09 -16.43
N LEU A 1021 31.74 62.74 -17.53
CA LEU A 1021 30.36 62.24 -17.52
C LEU A 1021 30.28 60.87 -16.84
N VAL A 1022 31.24 59.97 -17.07
CA VAL A 1022 31.33 58.68 -16.37
C VAL A 1022 31.51 58.87 -14.87
N ARG A 1023 32.39 59.79 -14.45
CA ARG A 1023 32.57 60.13 -13.03
C ARG A 1023 31.30 60.70 -12.39
N ALA A 1024 30.57 61.55 -13.10
CA ALA A 1024 29.28 62.07 -12.63
C ALA A 1024 28.22 60.96 -12.53
N ALA A 1025 28.13 60.09 -13.54
CA ALA A 1025 27.24 58.92 -13.54
C ALA A 1025 27.58 57.96 -12.38
N TYR A 1026 28.87 57.81 -12.05
CA TYR A 1026 29.32 57.04 -10.90
C TYR A 1026 28.88 57.64 -9.57
N GLU A 1027 29.05 58.94 -9.34
CA GLU A 1027 28.54 59.60 -8.12
C GLU A 1027 27.03 59.40 -7.96
N SER A 1028 26.26 59.43 -9.06
CA SER A 1028 24.82 59.16 -9.02
C SER A 1028 24.47 57.67 -8.88
N GLY A 1029 25.34 56.76 -9.31
CA GLY A 1029 25.09 55.31 -9.36
C GLY A 1029 25.61 54.53 -8.16
N LYS A 1030 26.30 55.17 -7.21
CA LYS A 1030 26.75 54.53 -5.95
C LYS A 1030 25.57 54.00 -5.15
N ALA A 1031 25.81 52.91 -4.42
CA ALA A 1031 24.83 52.32 -3.51
C ALA A 1031 24.27 53.34 -2.50
N LEU A 1032 25.12 54.22 -1.95
CA LEU A 1032 24.68 55.29 -1.04
C LEU A 1032 23.63 56.20 -1.69
N THR A 1033 23.83 56.57 -2.96
CA THR A 1033 22.89 57.39 -3.71
C THR A 1033 21.60 56.62 -4.00
N ALA A 1034 21.71 55.38 -4.46
CA ALA A 1034 20.55 54.51 -4.72
C ALA A 1034 19.68 54.28 -3.45
N ALA A 1035 20.31 54.15 -2.28
CA ALA A 1035 19.60 54.02 -1.00
C ALA A 1035 18.81 55.29 -0.61
N THR A 1036 19.27 56.49 -1.00
CA THR A 1036 18.52 57.74 -0.70
C THR A 1036 17.14 57.80 -1.36
N VAL A 1037 16.95 57.05 -2.45
CA VAL A 1037 15.69 56.93 -3.18
C VAL A 1037 15.00 55.58 -2.96
N LEU A 1038 15.45 54.82 -1.94
CA LEU A 1038 14.92 53.51 -1.55
C LEU A 1038 15.02 52.44 -2.64
N GLU A 1039 15.96 52.54 -3.59
CA GLU A 1039 16.22 51.42 -4.53
C GLU A 1039 16.92 50.23 -3.86
N LEU A 1040 17.53 50.48 -2.70
CA LEU A 1040 18.10 49.49 -1.80
C LEU A 1040 17.48 49.67 -0.40
N ASP A 1041 17.38 48.60 0.37
CA ASP A 1041 16.88 48.63 1.74
C ASP A 1041 17.91 49.22 2.71
N ASP A 1042 19.20 48.98 2.47
CA ASP A 1042 20.30 49.59 3.22
C ASP A 1042 21.64 49.49 2.47
N VAL A 1043 22.60 50.31 2.87
CA VAL A 1043 24.03 50.18 2.53
C VAL A 1043 24.80 49.87 3.81
N ILE A 1044 25.18 48.60 3.97
CA ILE A 1044 25.62 48.05 5.25
C ILE A 1044 27.14 48.05 5.40
N ASP A 1045 27.62 47.99 6.65
CA ASP A 1045 28.99 47.49 6.91
C ASP A 1045 29.04 46.00 6.51
N PRO A 1046 29.97 45.55 5.64
CA PRO A 1046 30.09 44.15 5.24
C PRO A 1046 30.12 43.15 6.41
N ALA A 1047 30.65 43.56 7.57
CA ALA A 1047 30.67 42.75 8.78
C ALA A 1047 29.26 42.43 9.36
N GLN A 1048 28.23 43.16 8.95
CA GLN A 1048 26.84 42.98 9.38
C GLN A 1048 26.05 42.04 8.46
N THR A 1049 26.64 41.52 7.39
CA THR A 1049 25.95 40.68 6.40
C THR A 1049 25.22 39.49 7.03
N ARG A 1050 25.87 38.79 7.98
CA ARG A 1050 25.30 37.64 8.69
C ARG A 1050 24.01 37.97 9.44
N ARG A 1051 23.91 39.16 10.03
CA ARG A 1051 22.71 39.63 10.74
C ARG A 1051 21.50 39.72 9.82
N TRP A 1052 21.69 40.17 8.59
CA TRP A 1052 20.64 40.25 7.58
C TRP A 1052 20.26 38.87 7.07
N ILE A 1053 21.23 37.99 6.78
CA ILE A 1053 20.95 36.60 6.42
C ILE A 1053 20.12 35.90 7.51
N GLY A 1054 20.42 36.20 8.78
CA GLY A 1054 19.67 35.72 9.93
C GLY A 1054 18.19 36.13 9.96
N THR A 1055 17.72 37.04 9.09
CA THR A 1055 16.29 37.40 8.95
C THR A 1055 15.55 36.57 7.91
N LEU A 1056 16.23 35.73 7.12
CA LEU A 1056 15.62 34.82 6.13
C LEU A 1056 14.98 33.59 6.79
N ARG A 1057 14.36 33.78 7.97
CA ARG A 1057 13.90 32.71 8.85
C ARG A 1057 12.61 32.04 8.42
#